data_AF-A0A2J8UDT3-F1
#
_entry.id   AF-A0A2J8UDT3-F1
#
_cell.length_a   1.000
_cell.length_b   1.000
_cell.length_c   1.000
_cell.angle_alpha   90.00
_cell.angle_beta   90.00
_cell.angle_gamma   90.00
#
_symmetry.space_group_name_H-M   'P 1'
#
loop_
_entity.id
_entity.type
_entity.pdbx_description
1 polymer ?
#
loop_
_entity_poly.entity_id
_entity_poly.type
_entity_poly.pdbx_seq_one_letter_code
_entity_poly.pdbx_strand_id
1 'polypeptide(L)'
;MSPALQDLSQPAGLKKTLRDEIDAILRKRIMVLDGGMGTMIQREKLNEEHFRGQEFKDHARPLKGNNDILSITQPDVIYQIHKEYLLAGADIIETNTFSSTSIAQADYGLEHLAYRMNMCSAGVARKAAEDVTLQTGIKRFVAGALGPTNKTLSVSPSVERPDYRNITFDELVEAYQEQAKGLLDGGVDILLIETIFDTANAKAALFALQNLFEEKYAPRPIFISGTIVDKSGRTLSGQTGEGFVISVSHGEPLCIGLNCALGAAEMRPFIEIIGKCTTAYVLCYPNADVGLPNTFGDYDETPSMMAKHLKEALCVAKVQVEMGAQVLDVNMDDGMLDGPSAMTRFCNLIASEPDIAKVPLCIDSSNFAVIEAGLKCCQGKCIVNSISLKEGEDDFLEKAGKIKKYGAAVVVMAFDEEGQATETDTKIRVCTRAYHLLVKKLGFNPNDIIFDPNILTIGTGMEEHNLYAINFIHATKVIKETLPGARISGGLSNLSFSFRGMEAIREAMHGVFLYHAIKSGMDMGIVNAGNLPVYDDIHKELLQLCEDLIWNKDPEATEKLLRYAQTQGTGGKKVIQTDEWRNGSVEERLEYALVKGIEKHIVEDTEEARLNQEKYPRPLNIIEGPLMNGMKIVGDLFGAGKMFLPQDPYQGTIVLATVKGDVHDIGKNIVGVVLGCNNFRVIDLGVMTPCDKILKAALDHKAVKPTFIGTQVFEDYDLQKLVDYIDWKPFFDVWQLRGKYPNRGFPKIFNDKTVGGEAKKVYDDAQNMLNTLISQKKLQARGVVGFWPAQSIQDDIHLYAEGAVPQAAEPIATFYGLRQQAEKDSASTEPYYCLSDFIAPLHSGIRDYLGLFAVACFGVEELSKAYEDDGDDYSSIMVKALGDRLAEAFAEELHERVRRELWAYCGSEQLDVADLRRLRYKGIRPAPGYPSQPDHTEKLTMWRLADIEQSTGIRLTESLAMAPASAVSGLYFSNLKSTYFAVGKISKDQVEDYALRKNISVAEVEKWLGPILGYDTD
;
A
#
# COMPACT_ATOMS: atom_id res chain seq x y z
N MET A 1 68.93 -37.67 -25.85
CA MET A 1 67.77 -38.53 -26.15
C MET A 1 66.62 -38.03 -25.30
N SER A 2 65.59 -37.46 -25.94
CA SER A 2 64.22 -37.25 -25.41
C SER A 2 63.61 -38.61 -24.96
N PRO A 3 62.49 -38.71 -24.19
CA PRO A 3 61.20 -38.00 -24.34
C PRO A 3 60.48 -37.69 -22.99
N ALA A 4 59.30 -37.06 -22.86
CA ALA A 4 58.33 -36.36 -23.69
C ALA A 4 57.46 -35.51 -22.73
N LEU A 5 57.09 -34.30 -23.13
CA LEU A 5 55.89 -33.63 -22.62
C LEU A 5 55.18 -33.02 -23.83
N GLN A 6 53.95 -33.47 -24.03
CA GLN A 6 53.11 -33.21 -25.19
C GLN A 6 52.70 -31.74 -25.28
N ASP A 7 52.82 -31.23 -26.50
CA ASP A 7 52.21 -30.03 -27.01
C ASP A 7 50.68 -30.24 -27.12
N LEU A 8 49.91 -29.39 -26.43
CA LEU A 8 48.48 -29.20 -26.70
C LEU A 8 48.23 -27.69 -26.73
N SER A 9 48.35 -27.16 -27.95
CA SER A 9 47.79 -25.88 -28.37
C SER A 9 46.32 -25.77 -27.93
N GLN A 10 46.02 -24.90 -26.97
CA GLN A 10 44.64 -24.49 -26.68
C GLN A 10 44.14 -23.57 -27.81
N PRO A 11 42.90 -23.75 -28.28
CA PRO A 11 42.30 -22.90 -29.30
C PRO A 11 42.12 -21.47 -28.74
N ALA A 12 42.33 -20.47 -29.60
CA ALA A 12 42.22 -19.04 -29.30
C ALA A 12 40.94 -18.73 -28.48
N GLY A 13 41.12 -18.54 -27.17
CA GLY A 13 40.04 -18.33 -26.23
C GLY A 13 39.30 -17.02 -26.49
N LEU A 14 37.97 -17.07 -26.43
CA LEU A 14 37.14 -15.88 -26.26
C LEU A 14 37.73 -15.03 -25.12
N LYS A 15 38.12 -13.79 -25.41
CA LYS A 15 38.51 -12.82 -24.37
C LYS A 15 37.33 -12.68 -23.42
N LYS A 16 37.47 -13.19 -22.18
CA LYS A 16 36.47 -12.99 -21.13
C LYS A 16 36.27 -11.50 -20.92
N THR A 17 35.03 -11.03 -21.03
CA THR A 17 34.71 -9.63 -20.78
C THR A 17 34.78 -9.34 -19.28
N LEU A 18 34.93 -8.06 -18.92
CA LEU A 18 34.92 -7.64 -17.52
C LEU A 18 33.59 -8.00 -16.82
N ARG A 19 32.49 -7.99 -17.58
CA ARG A 19 31.17 -8.46 -17.15
C ARG A 19 31.20 -9.95 -16.78
N ASP A 20 31.82 -10.80 -17.61
CA ASP A 20 31.92 -12.25 -17.34
C ASP A 20 32.77 -12.54 -16.10
N GLU A 21 33.82 -11.75 -15.87
CA GLU A 21 34.69 -11.90 -14.71
C GLU A 21 33.94 -11.55 -13.41
N ILE A 22 33.22 -10.44 -13.39
CA ILE A 22 32.42 -10.00 -12.23
C ILE A 22 31.25 -10.97 -12.00
N ASP A 23 30.52 -11.39 -13.05
CA ASP A 23 29.45 -12.39 -12.94
C ASP A 23 29.97 -13.71 -12.34
N ALA A 24 31.14 -14.18 -12.78
CA ALA A 24 31.74 -15.41 -12.25
C ALA A 24 32.12 -15.32 -10.77
N ILE A 25 32.47 -14.13 -10.27
CA ILE A 25 32.77 -13.90 -8.85
C ILE A 25 31.47 -13.82 -8.05
N LEU A 26 30.49 -13.02 -8.49
CA LEU A 26 29.20 -12.84 -7.82
C LEU A 26 28.42 -14.16 -7.65
N ARG A 27 28.52 -15.09 -8.62
CA ARG A 27 27.93 -16.44 -8.50
C ARG A 27 28.58 -17.30 -7.41
N LYS A 28 29.85 -17.06 -7.07
CA LYS A 28 30.62 -17.86 -6.12
C LYS A 28 30.60 -17.27 -4.72
N ARG A 29 30.58 -15.95 -4.60
CA ARG A 29 30.61 -15.23 -3.32
C ARG A 29 30.00 -13.83 -3.46
N ILE A 30 29.48 -13.32 -2.35
CA ILE A 30 29.05 -11.93 -2.22
C ILE A 30 30.30 -11.05 -2.24
N MET A 31 30.26 -9.97 -3.05
CA MET A 31 31.31 -8.94 -3.10
C MET A 31 30.96 -7.80 -2.15
N VAL A 32 31.98 -7.16 -1.59
CA VAL A 32 31.83 -6.06 -0.63
C VAL A 32 32.18 -4.73 -1.31
N LEU A 33 31.30 -3.74 -1.22
CA LEU A 33 31.53 -2.34 -1.61
C LEU A 33 32.11 -1.56 -0.42
N ASP A 34 32.84 -0.47 -0.66
CA ASP A 34 33.35 0.39 0.40
C ASP A 34 32.26 1.23 1.09
N GLY A 35 32.66 1.95 2.15
CA GLY A 35 31.78 2.84 2.89
C GLY A 35 31.85 4.29 2.41
N GLY A 36 31.05 5.17 3.01
CA GLY A 36 30.94 6.56 2.58
C GLY A 36 32.24 7.37 2.72
N MET A 37 32.85 7.70 1.57
CA MET A 37 34.07 8.53 1.43
C MET A 37 33.98 9.85 2.21
N GLY A 38 32.83 10.53 2.14
CA GLY A 38 32.62 11.83 2.80
C GLY A 38 32.85 11.79 4.32
N THR A 39 32.45 10.69 4.99
CA THR A 39 32.61 10.56 6.45
C THR A 39 34.07 10.37 6.85
N MET A 40 34.87 9.71 6.01
CA MET A 40 36.31 9.55 6.23
C MET A 40 37.05 10.87 6.00
N ILE A 41 36.70 11.63 4.95
CA ILE A 41 37.27 12.96 4.70
C ILE A 41 36.99 13.92 5.85
N GLN A 42 35.80 13.86 6.46
CA GLN A 42 35.46 14.71 7.62
C GLN A 42 36.37 14.46 8.84
N ARG A 43 36.86 13.23 9.04
CA ARG A 43 37.78 12.88 10.14
C ARG A 43 39.15 13.56 10.01
N GLU A 44 39.57 13.85 8.79
CA GLU A 44 40.84 14.53 8.49
C GLU A 44 40.82 16.04 8.83
N LYS A 45 39.65 16.61 9.17
CA LYS A 45 39.47 18.01 9.60
C LYS A 45 40.14 19.04 8.66
N LEU A 46 39.98 18.84 7.36
CA LEU A 46 40.58 19.69 6.33
C LEU A 46 39.99 21.12 6.32
N ASN A 47 40.82 22.12 6.02
CA ASN A 47 40.46 23.53 5.95
C ASN A 47 40.49 24.04 4.50
N GLU A 48 40.02 25.27 4.25
CA GLU A 48 39.89 25.86 2.90
C GLU A 48 41.20 25.82 2.08
N GLU A 49 42.36 25.99 2.74
CA GLU A 49 43.66 25.91 2.06
C GLU A 49 43.94 24.52 1.48
N HIS A 50 43.54 23.46 2.19
CA HIS A 50 43.68 22.09 1.69
C HIS A 50 42.78 21.83 0.47
N PHE A 51 41.54 22.33 0.47
CA PHE A 51 40.61 22.19 -0.65
C PHE A 51 41.05 22.98 -1.89
N ARG A 52 41.73 24.12 -1.70
CA ARG A 52 42.33 24.89 -2.80
C ARG A 52 43.61 24.26 -3.34
N GLY A 53 44.38 23.61 -2.47
CA GLY A 53 45.71 23.12 -2.83
C GLY A 53 46.60 24.23 -3.38
N GLN A 54 47.60 23.86 -4.18
CA GLN A 54 48.47 24.84 -4.85
C GLN A 54 47.82 25.40 -6.12
N GLU A 55 47.00 24.62 -6.81
CA GLU A 55 46.44 24.96 -8.13
C GLU A 55 45.33 26.02 -8.04
N PHE A 56 44.48 25.99 -7.00
CA PHE A 56 43.32 26.87 -6.86
C PHE A 56 43.46 27.91 -5.75
N LYS A 57 44.69 28.28 -5.40
CA LYS A 57 44.98 29.21 -4.30
C LYS A 57 44.19 30.52 -4.44
N ASP A 58 44.17 31.08 -5.64
CA ASP A 58 43.53 32.37 -5.95
C ASP A 58 42.10 32.22 -6.52
N HIS A 59 41.45 31.05 -6.35
CA HIS A 59 40.11 30.82 -6.90
C HIS A 59 39.06 31.72 -6.27
N ALA A 60 38.16 32.28 -7.09
CA ALA A 60 37.24 33.33 -6.67
C ALA A 60 36.14 32.86 -5.70
N ARG A 61 35.82 31.56 -5.68
CA ARG A 61 34.80 30.96 -4.81
C ARG A 61 35.42 30.10 -3.72
N PRO A 62 34.75 29.93 -2.56
CA PRO A 62 35.18 28.98 -1.54
C PRO A 62 35.06 27.54 -2.07
N LEU A 63 36.06 26.70 -1.79
CA LEU A 63 36.10 25.30 -2.23
C LEU A 63 35.87 24.30 -1.10
N LYS A 64 35.89 24.75 0.17
CA LYS A 64 35.59 23.88 1.31
C LYS A 64 34.20 23.25 1.19
N GLY A 65 34.17 21.93 1.36
CA GLY A 65 32.97 21.10 1.23
C GLY A 65 32.84 20.40 -0.13
N ASN A 66 33.62 20.81 -1.15
CA ASN A 66 33.71 20.09 -2.41
C ASN A 66 34.68 18.91 -2.29
N ASN A 67 34.21 17.77 -1.80
CA ASN A 67 35.07 16.61 -1.56
C ASN A 67 35.72 16.07 -2.84
N ASP A 68 35.04 16.18 -3.98
CA ASP A 68 35.51 15.70 -5.28
C ASP A 68 36.84 16.35 -5.71
N ILE A 69 37.07 17.63 -5.36
CA ILE A 69 38.30 18.37 -5.76
C ILE A 69 39.55 17.85 -5.04
N LEU A 70 39.38 17.17 -3.90
CA LEU A 70 40.48 16.60 -3.13
C LEU A 70 41.22 15.52 -3.91
N SER A 71 40.59 14.92 -4.93
CA SER A 71 41.25 14.01 -5.87
C SER A 71 42.38 14.69 -6.66
N ILE A 72 42.37 16.03 -6.78
CA ILE A 72 43.41 16.84 -7.41
C ILE A 72 44.30 17.52 -6.35
N THR A 73 43.69 18.10 -5.31
CA THR A 73 44.41 18.95 -4.36
C THR A 73 45.05 18.20 -3.20
N GLN A 74 44.48 17.05 -2.81
CA GLN A 74 44.95 16.17 -1.74
C GLN A 74 44.88 14.68 -2.14
N PRO A 75 45.51 14.27 -3.25
CA PRO A 75 45.37 12.92 -3.79
C PRO A 75 45.87 11.84 -2.84
N ASP A 76 46.87 12.14 -2.00
CA ASP A 76 47.43 11.20 -1.03
C ASP A 76 46.42 10.84 0.08
N VAL A 77 45.57 11.79 0.49
CA VAL A 77 44.50 11.56 1.48
C VAL A 77 43.45 10.62 0.90
N ILE A 78 42.98 10.90 -0.32
CA ILE A 78 41.99 10.06 -1.01
C ILE A 78 42.54 8.66 -1.27
N TYR A 79 43.81 8.55 -1.71
CA TYR A 79 44.50 7.27 -1.88
C TYR A 79 44.53 6.46 -0.58
N GLN A 80 44.85 7.10 0.55
CA GLN A 80 44.95 6.44 1.83
C GLN A 80 43.57 5.92 2.31
N ILE A 81 42.50 6.70 2.14
CA ILE A 81 41.14 6.28 2.47
C ILE A 81 40.73 5.05 1.64
N HIS A 82 40.96 5.04 0.33
CA HIS A 82 40.68 3.87 -0.51
C HIS A 82 41.46 2.64 -0.03
N LYS A 83 42.75 2.83 0.30
CA LYS A 83 43.60 1.74 0.78
C LYS A 83 43.10 1.15 2.09
N GLU A 84 42.59 1.97 3.01
CA GLU A 84 42.00 1.52 4.27
C GLU A 84 40.76 0.65 4.04
N TYR A 85 39.83 1.05 3.17
CA TYR A 85 38.67 0.23 2.83
C TYR A 85 39.05 -1.09 2.15
N LEU A 86 39.99 -1.06 1.22
CA LEU A 86 40.48 -2.25 0.53
C LEU A 86 41.17 -3.24 1.49
N LEU A 87 41.98 -2.74 2.44
CA LEU A 87 42.63 -3.57 3.45
C LEU A 87 41.63 -4.08 4.51
N ALA A 88 40.56 -3.33 4.77
CA ALA A 88 39.45 -3.78 5.61
C ALA A 88 38.59 -4.89 4.97
N GLY A 89 38.74 -5.11 3.65
CA GLY A 89 38.15 -6.23 2.93
C GLY A 89 37.20 -5.85 1.79
N ALA A 90 37.11 -4.57 1.40
CA ALA A 90 36.33 -4.16 0.24
C ALA A 90 36.87 -4.82 -1.06
N ASP A 91 35.95 -5.37 -1.87
CA ASP A 91 36.24 -5.92 -3.18
C ASP A 91 36.12 -4.87 -4.29
N ILE A 92 35.20 -3.92 -4.09
CA ILE A 92 34.88 -2.81 -4.99
C ILE A 92 35.05 -1.52 -4.20
N ILE A 93 35.70 -0.53 -4.80
CA ILE A 93 35.76 0.84 -4.26
C ILE A 93 35.14 1.83 -5.22
N GLU A 94 34.40 2.79 -4.68
CA GLU A 94 33.84 3.90 -5.44
C GLU A 94 34.90 4.96 -5.75
N THR A 95 34.80 5.62 -6.89
CA THR A 95 35.59 6.83 -7.15
C THR A 95 35.04 7.99 -6.33
N ASN A 96 35.89 8.89 -5.86
CA ASN A 96 35.47 10.14 -5.20
C ASN A 96 34.95 11.14 -6.25
N THR A 97 33.78 10.85 -6.84
CA THR A 97 33.20 11.56 -8.00
C THR A 97 31.70 11.82 -7.88
N PHE A 98 31.14 11.73 -6.68
CA PHE A 98 29.71 11.89 -6.43
C PHE A 98 29.12 13.19 -7.02
N SER A 99 29.87 14.29 -6.96
CA SER A 99 29.46 15.62 -7.44
C SER A 99 30.29 16.11 -8.63
N SER A 100 31.01 15.22 -9.32
CA SER A 100 31.93 15.58 -10.41
C SER A 100 31.22 15.76 -11.76
N THR A 101 30.12 16.52 -11.76
CA THR A 101 29.39 16.94 -12.97
C THR A 101 29.51 18.44 -13.16
N SER A 102 29.42 18.93 -14.41
CA SER A 102 29.42 20.37 -14.71
C SER A 102 28.33 21.12 -13.93
N ILE A 103 27.17 20.48 -13.71
CA ILE A 103 26.03 21.01 -12.98
C ILE A 103 26.35 21.22 -11.49
N ALA A 104 26.85 20.20 -10.80
CA ALA A 104 27.15 20.31 -9.36
C ALA A 104 28.40 21.16 -9.10
N GLN A 105 29.38 21.13 -10.01
CA GLN A 105 30.59 21.96 -9.90
C GLN A 105 30.34 23.45 -10.20
N ALA A 106 29.18 23.81 -10.77
CA ALA A 106 28.78 25.20 -10.97
C ALA A 106 28.63 25.99 -9.67
N ASP A 107 28.30 25.33 -8.55
CA ASP A 107 28.23 25.97 -7.24
C ASP A 107 29.63 26.46 -6.79
N TYR A 108 30.69 25.76 -7.21
CA TYR A 108 32.09 26.06 -6.90
C TYR A 108 32.81 26.83 -8.03
N GLY A 109 32.18 27.04 -9.19
CA GLY A 109 32.79 27.67 -10.36
C GLY A 109 33.88 26.79 -11.01
N LEU A 110 33.68 25.47 -11.00
CA LEU A 110 34.60 24.46 -11.52
C LEU A 110 33.95 23.60 -12.62
N GLU A 111 32.95 24.14 -13.35
CA GLU A 111 32.18 23.42 -14.37
C GLU A 111 33.09 22.77 -15.42
N HIS A 112 34.09 23.54 -15.89
CA HIS A 112 35.07 23.14 -16.90
C HIS A 112 36.07 22.06 -16.44
N LEU A 113 36.07 21.70 -15.15
CA LEU A 113 36.97 20.70 -14.57
C LEU A 113 36.32 19.33 -14.41
N ALA A 114 35.02 19.18 -14.70
CA ALA A 114 34.27 17.94 -14.50
C ALA A 114 34.99 16.71 -15.10
N TYR A 115 35.40 16.75 -16.37
CA TYR A 115 36.15 15.66 -17.00
C TYR A 115 37.45 15.32 -16.26
N ARG A 116 38.27 16.33 -15.93
CA ARG A 116 39.58 16.14 -15.28
C ARG A 116 39.43 15.61 -13.86
N MET A 117 38.44 16.08 -13.11
CA MET A 117 38.16 15.60 -11.75
C MET A 117 37.85 14.10 -11.74
N ASN A 118 36.99 13.66 -12.66
CA ASN A 118 36.67 12.24 -12.82
C ASN A 118 37.89 11.40 -13.22
N MET A 119 38.70 11.89 -14.17
CA MET A 119 39.92 11.20 -14.62
C MET A 119 40.93 11.03 -13.48
N CYS A 120 41.19 12.09 -12.71
CA CYS A 120 42.11 12.05 -11.58
C CYS A 120 41.60 11.13 -10.46
N SER A 121 40.31 11.23 -10.12
CA SER A 121 39.69 10.42 -9.07
C SER A 121 39.71 8.93 -9.41
N ALA A 122 39.35 8.57 -10.66
CA ALA A 122 39.48 7.20 -11.16
C ALA A 122 40.93 6.69 -11.13
N GLY A 123 41.91 7.54 -11.49
CA GLY A 123 43.33 7.20 -11.42
C GLY A 123 43.83 6.93 -9.99
N VAL A 124 43.40 7.73 -9.02
CA VAL A 124 43.76 7.56 -7.59
C VAL A 124 43.16 6.26 -7.04
N ALA A 125 41.88 5.99 -7.30
CA ALA A 125 41.22 4.75 -6.90
C ALA A 125 41.86 3.52 -7.58
N ARG A 126 42.16 3.61 -8.88
CA ARG A 126 42.85 2.55 -9.65
C ARG A 126 44.20 2.18 -9.03
N LYS A 127 45.01 3.18 -8.70
CA LYS A 127 46.31 2.97 -8.05
C LYS A 127 46.17 2.23 -6.71
N ALA A 128 45.21 2.63 -5.87
CA ALA A 128 44.96 1.96 -4.60
C ALA A 128 44.50 0.50 -4.80
N ALA A 129 43.59 0.25 -5.75
CA ALA A 129 43.10 -1.07 -6.11
C ALA A 129 44.23 -2.00 -6.60
N GLU A 130 45.12 -1.50 -7.45
CA GLU A 130 46.27 -2.25 -7.98
C GLU A 130 47.29 -2.58 -6.88
N ASP A 131 47.65 -1.62 -6.04
CA ASP A 131 48.60 -1.81 -4.94
C ASP A 131 48.10 -2.88 -3.96
N VAL A 132 46.82 -2.84 -3.57
CA VAL A 132 46.25 -3.84 -2.66
C VAL A 132 46.04 -5.19 -3.36
N THR A 133 45.76 -5.19 -4.67
CA THR A 133 45.70 -6.43 -5.46
C THR A 133 47.07 -7.13 -5.46
N LEU A 134 48.15 -6.39 -5.69
CA LEU A 134 49.52 -6.92 -5.64
C LEU A 134 49.88 -7.41 -4.23
N GLN A 135 49.43 -6.72 -3.19
CA GLN A 135 49.71 -7.08 -1.80
C GLN A 135 48.93 -8.31 -1.32
N THR A 136 47.66 -8.43 -1.70
CA THR A 136 46.74 -9.48 -1.17
C THR A 136 46.55 -10.66 -2.11
N GLY A 137 46.92 -10.51 -3.38
CA GLY A 137 46.68 -11.50 -4.44
C GLY A 137 45.23 -11.59 -4.91
N ILE A 138 44.31 -10.82 -4.32
CA ILE A 138 42.89 -10.78 -4.69
C ILE A 138 42.63 -9.52 -5.51
N LYS A 139 42.09 -9.68 -6.72
CA LYS A 139 41.75 -8.57 -7.61
C LYS A 139 40.68 -7.66 -7.00
N ARG A 140 40.91 -6.36 -7.07
CA ARG A 140 40.00 -5.29 -6.63
C ARG A 140 39.45 -4.53 -7.83
N PHE A 141 38.23 -4.04 -7.72
CA PHE A 141 37.51 -3.35 -8.81
C PHE A 141 37.22 -1.91 -8.43
N VAL A 142 37.19 -1.03 -9.44
CA VAL A 142 36.86 0.40 -9.27
C VAL A 142 35.51 0.68 -9.92
N ALA A 143 34.57 1.18 -9.11
CA ALA A 143 33.27 1.66 -9.54
C ALA A 143 33.32 3.18 -9.75
N GLY A 144 33.11 3.62 -10.99
CA GLY A 144 32.94 5.03 -11.32
C GLY A 144 31.60 5.50 -10.80
N ALA A 145 31.58 6.30 -9.73
CA ALA A 145 30.37 6.82 -9.10
C ALA A 145 29.80 8.01 -9.88
N LEU A 146 28.56 7.90 -10.34
CA LEU A 146 27.75 8.96 -10.93
C LEU A 146 26.61 9.29 -9.96
N GLY A 147 26.75 10.39 -9.23
CA GLY A 147 25.72 10.89 -8.33
C GLY A 147 24.60 11.65 -9.06
N PRO A 148 23.48 11.94 -8.38
CA PRO A 148 22.23 12.41 -8.98
C PRO A 148 22.22 13.90 -9.40
N THR A 149 23.31 14.63 -9.20
CA THR A 149 23.41 16.12 -9.23
C THR A 149 22.55 16.81 -8.16
N ASN A 150 22.66 18.15 -8.06
CA ASN A 150 21.83 18.98 -7.16
C ASN A 150 20.51 19.44 -7.80
N LYS A 151 20.18 19.00 -9.03
CA LYS A 151 18.95 19.38 -9.76
C LYS A 151 18.08 18.15 -10.07
N THR A 152 16.77 18.30 -9.88
CA THR A 152 15.76 17.27 -10.16
C THR A 152 15.03 17.55 -11.48
N LEU A 153 14.79 16.50 -12.26
CA LEU A 153 14.05 16.59 -13.53
C LEU A 153 12.55 16.35 -13.35
N SER A 154 12.15 15.44 -12.46
CA SER A 154 10.76 15.07 -12.20
C SER A 154 10.08 16.00 -11.20
N VAL A 155 10.84 16.69 -10.34
CA VAL A 155 10.32 17.53 -9.25
C VAL A 155 10.65 19.01 -9.48
N SER A 156 9.64 19.88 -9.37
CA SER A 156 9.82 21.33 -9.40
C SER A 156 10.48 21.83 -8.10
N PRO A 157 11.40 22.81 -8.15
CA PRO A 157 11.93 23.46 -6.95
C PRO A 157 10.91 24.33 -6.20
N SER A 158 9.75 24.62 -6.78
CA SER A 158 8.72 25.46 -6.17
C SER A 158 7.33 24.85 -6.31
N VAL A 159 6.63 24.73 -5.18
CA VAL A 159 5.24 24.27 -5.12
C VAL A 159 4.27 25.23 -5.82
N GLU A 160 4.61 26.53 -5.87
CA GLU A 160 3.78 27.55 -6.55
C GLU A 160 3.88 27.46 -8.08
N ARG A 161 4.96 26.87 -8.61
CA ARG A 161 5.14 26.59 -10.04
C ARG A 161 5.44 25.12 -10.27
N PRO A 162 4.45 24.22 -10.10
CA PRO A 162 4.66 22.78 -10.19
C PRO A 162 5.05 22.31 -11.61
N ASP A 163 4.84 23.15 -12.62
CA ASP A 163 5.21 22.94 -14.02
C ASP A 163 6.68 23.26 -14.36
N TYR A 164 7.33 24.10 -13.57
CA TYR A 164 8.69 24.56 -13.83
C TYR A 164 9.76 23.51 -13.48
N ARG A 165 10.86 23.47 -14.23
CA ARG A 165 12.04 22.62 -13.97
C ARG A 165 13.32 23.43 -14.05
N ASN A 166 14.28 23.10 -13.18
CA ASN A 166 15.59 23.77 -13.08
C ASN A 166 16.62 23.26 -14.10
N ILE A 167 16.33 22.12 -14.72
CA ILE A 167 17.17 21.45 -15.69
C ILE A 167 16.30 20.65 -16.66
N THR A 168 16.83 20.44 -17.85
CA THR A 168 16.23 19.62 -18.89
C THR A 168 16.94 18.26 -19.01
N PHE A 169 16.30 17.32 -19.68
CA PHE A 169 16.87 15.98 -19.88
C PHE A 169 18.18 16.05 -20.67
N ASP A 170 18.23 16.89 -21.71
CA ASP A 170 19.39 17.03 -22.58
C ASP A 170 20.60 17.64 -21.85
N GLU A 171 20.38 18.66 -20.99
CA GLU A 171 21.44 19.23 -20.14
C GLU A 171 22.02 18.20 -19.16
N LEU A 172 21.18 17.31 -18.59
CA LEU A 172 21.65 16.20 -17.76
C LEU A 172 22.44 15.18 -18.57
N VAL A 173 21.97 14.81 -19.76
CA VAL A 173 22.67 13.88 -20.65
C VAL A 173 24.08 14.42 -20.97
N GLU A 174 24.21 15.69 -21.35
CA GLU A 174 25.51 16.31 -21.64
C GLU A 174 26.46 16.25 -20.44
N ALA A 175 25.98 16.62 -19.25
CA ALA A 175 26.79 16.62 -18.03
C ALA A 175 27.23 15.20 -17.62
N TYR A 176 26.32 14.22 -17.66
CA TYR A 176 26.66 12.82 -17.37
C TYR A 176 27.59 12.22 -18.44
N GLN A 177 27.42 12.61 -19.70
CA GLN A 177 28.28 12.13 -20.79
C GLN A 177 29.71 12.64 -20.63
N GLU A 178 29.92 13.88 -20.17
CA GLU A 178 31.25 14.41 -19.84
C GLU A 178 31.88 13.69 -18.64
N GLN A 179 31.12 13.48 -17.56
CA GLN A 179 31.57 12.72 -16.40
C GLN A 179 31.96 11.29 -16.75
N ALA A 180 31.09 10.58 -17.47
CA ALA A 180 31.30 9.19 -17.86
C ALA A 180 32.52 9.02 -18.78
N LYS A 181 32.78 9.97 -19.69
CA LYS A 181 34.03 10.00 -20.48
C LYS A 181 35.26 10.03 -19.59
N GLY A 182 35.29 10.94 -18.60
CA GLY A 182 36.41 11.05 -17.67
C GLY A 182 36.64 9.78 -16.84
N LEU A 183 35.57 9.13 -16.38
CA LEU A 183 35.63 7.86 -15.65
C LEU A 183 36.13 6.70 -16.54
N LEU A 184 35.61 6.59 -17.76
CA LEU A 184 36.00 5.54 -18.71
C LEU A 184 37.46 5.69 -19.16
N ASP A 185 37.92 6.91 -19.42
CA ASP A 185 39.30 7.21 -19.77
C ASP A 185 40.25 7.04 -18.56
N GLY A 186 39.77 7.35 -17.35
CA GLY A 186 40.43 7.00 -16.08
C GLY A 186 40.45 5.49 -15.78
N GLY A 187 39.76 4.70 -16.59
CA GLY A 187 39.88 3.27 -16.67
C GLY A 187 39.03 2.50 -15.66
N VAL A 188 37.86 3.00 -15.23
CA VAL A 188 36.96 2.29 -14.28
C VAL A 188 36.48 0.91 -14.80
N ASP A 189 36.17 0.00 -13.87
CA ASP A 189 35.69 -1.36 -14.20
C ASP A 189 34.16 -1.41 -14.31
N ILE A 190 33.46 -0.66 -13.45
CA ILE A 190 32.02 -0.61 -13.29
C ILE A 190 31.58 0.86 -13.37
N LEU A 191 30.43 1.15 -13.97
CA LEU A 191 29.77 2.45 -13.85
C LEU A 191 28.61 2.32 -12.88
N LEU A 192 28.68 3.03 -11.76
CA LEU A 192 27.71 2.99 -10.69
C LEU A 192 26.89 4.29 -10.72
N ILE A 193 25.65 4.21 -11.19
CA ILE A 193 24.69 5.31 -11.05
C ILE A 193 24.02 5.13 -9.70
N GLU A 194 24.31 6.02 -8.76
CA GLU A 194 23.93 5.83 -7.37
C GLU A 194 23.16 6.98 -6.77
N THR A 195 22.57 6.68 -5.61
CA THR A 195 21.82 7.62 -4.80
C THR A 195 20.70 8.29 -5.61
N ILE A 196 20.01 7.49 -6.43
CA ILE A 196 19.01 7.99 -7.36
C ILE A 196 17.78 8.41 -6.57
N PHE A 197 17.64 9.72 -6.34
CA PHE A 197 16.43 10.32 -5.77
C PHE A 197 15.33 10.54 -6.82
N ASP A 198 15.74 10.70 -8.08
CA ASP A 198 14.88 10.98 -9.23
C ASP A 198 15.22 10.03 -10.39
N THR A 199 14.32 9.11 -10.72
CA THR A 199 14.55 8.10 -11.76
C THR A 199 14.76 8.70 -13.15
N ALA A 200 14.22 9.90 -13.42
CA ALA A 200 14.43 10.54 -14.71
C ALA A 200 15.89 11.02 -14.89
N ASN A 201 16.56 11.42 -13.81
CA ASN A 201 18.01 11.69 -13.82
C ASN A 201 18.80 10.41 -14.13
N ALA A 202 18.39 9.28 -13.55
CA ALA A 202 19.03 7.99 -13.85
C ALA A 202 18.81 7.56 -15.31
N LYS A 203 17.62 7.80 -15.88
CA LYS A 203 17.35 7.57 -17.31
C LYS A 203 18.24 8.47 -18.19
N ALA A 204 18.46 9.73 -17.81
CA ALA A 204 19.39 10.62 -18.52
C ALA A 204 20.83 10.09 -18.46
N ALA A 205 21.28 9.63 -17.29
CA ALA A 205 22.59 9.00 -17.15
C ALA A 205 22.72 7.73 -17.99
N LEU A 206 21.74 6.83 -17.98
CA LEU A 206 21.72 5.63 -18.83
C LEU A 206 21.76 5.98 -20.32
N PHE A 207 21.01 6.98 -20.75
CA PHE A 207 21.00 7.46 -22.13
C PHE A 207 22.39 8.00 -22.53
N ALA A 208 23.05 8.76 -21.64
CA ALA A 208 24.41 9.24 -21.85
C ALA A 208 25.43 8.09 -21.97
N LEU A 209 25.31 7.04 -21.13
CA LEU A 209 26.16 5.86 -21.23
C LEU A 209 25.95 5.09 -22.53
N GLN A 210 24.70 4.92 -22.96
CA GLN A 210 24.37 4.28 -24.23
C GLN A 210 24.96 5.05 -25.42
N ASN A 211 24.88 6.38 -25.45
CA ASN A 211 25.54 7.21 -26.47
C ASN A 211 27.04 6.91 -26.56
N LEU A 212 27.73 6.79 -25.42
CA LEU A 212 29.16 6.52 -25.39
C LEU A 212 29.50 5.11 -25.87
N PHE A 213 28.67 4.12 -25.54
CA PHE A 213 28.87 2.73 -25.96
C PHE A 213 28.57 2.50 -27.44
N GLU A 214 27.62 3.25 -28.01
CA GLU A 214 27.30 3.21 -29.44
C GLU A 214 28.41 3.87 -30.28
N GLU A 215 29.00 4.96 -29.80
CA GLU A 215 29.96 5.75 -30.59
C GLU A 215 31.42 5.31 -30.46
N LYS A 216 31.92 5.12 -29.22
CA LYS A 216 33.38 5.20 -28.97
C LYS A 216 33.93 4.20 -27.95
N TYR A 217 33.14 3.74 -27.00
CA TYR A 217 33.62 2.94 -25.87
C TYR A 217 33.06 1.52 -25.87
N ALA A 218 33.86 0.55 -25.42
CA ALA A 218 33.35 -0.79 -25.15
C ALA A 218 32.44 -0.77 -23.90
N PRO A 219 31.30 -1.48 -23.91
CA PRO A 219 30.35 -1.46 -22.81
C PRO A 219 30.97 -1.99 -21.52
N ARG A 220 30.73 -1.26 -20.42
CA ARG A 220 31.09 -1.66 -19.05
C ARG A 220 29.83 -2.09 -18.29
N PRO A 221 29.96 -3.00 -17.31
CA PRO A 221 28.83 -3.35 -16.44
C PRO A 221 28.32 -2.11 -15.70
N ILE A 222 27.00 -1.93 -15.70
CA ILE A 222 26.31 -0.83 -15.03
C ILE A 222 25.70 -1.35 -13.73
N PHE A 223 25.97 -0.65 -12.63
CA PHE A 223 25.29 -0.83 -11.35
C PHE A 223 24.34 0.36 -11.14
N ILE A 224 23.13 0.07 -10.68
CA ILE A 224 22.11 1.11 -10.47
C ILE A 224 21.60 1.01 -9.04
N SER A 225 21.75 2.10 -8.29
CA SER A 225 21.32 2.19 -6.90
C SER A 225 20.31 3.31 -6.68
N GLY A 226 19.08 2.93 -6.35
CA GLY A 226 18.00 3.84 -5.96
C GLY A 226 18.09 4.27 -4.50
N THR A 227 17.49 5.42 -4.17
CA THR A 227 17.35 5.84 -2.77
C THR A 227 15.88 6.00 -2.43
N ILE A 228 15.40 5.13 -1.53
CA ILE A 228 14.08 5.24 -0.92
C ILE A 228 14.21 6.19 0.27
N VAL A 229 13.40 7.24 0.30
CA VAL A 229 13.58 8.33 1.28
C VAL A 229 12.84 8.09 2.60
N ASP A 230 11.87 7.18 2.63
CA ASP A 230 11.06 6.90 3.82
C ASP A 230 10.50 5.47 3.85
N LYS A 231 9.78 5.12 4.93
CA LYS A 231 9.15 3.80 5.11
C LYS A 231 7.94 3.56 4.19
N SER A 232 7.54 4.52 3.36
CA SER A 232 6.50 4.30 2.34
C SER A 232 7.01 3.45 1.17
N GLY A 233 8.34 3.26 1.06
CA GLY A 233 8.95 2.48 -0.01
C GLY A 233 9.09 3.24 -1.33
N ARG A 234 9.14 4.58 -1.28
CA ARG A 234 9.20 5.47 -2.45
C ARG A 234 10.50 6.27 -2.53
N THR A 235 10.95 6.56 -3.76
CA THR A 235 11.99 7.56 -4.03
C THR A 235 11.50 8.98 -3.72
N LEU A 236 12.39 9.99 -3.72
CA LEU A 236 11.99 11.39 -3.56
C LEU A 236 10.98 11.84 -4.63
N SER A 237 11.13 11.28 -5.84
CA SER A 237 10.21 11.46 -6.97
C SER A 237 8.93 10.62 -6.89
N GLY A 238 8.67 9.94 -5.77
CA GLY A 238 7.40 9.26 -5.47
C GLY A 238 7.24 7.84 -6.03
N GLN A 239 8.28 7.26 -6.66
CA GLN A 239 8.20 5.96 -7.32
C GLN A 239 8.55 4.80 -6.39
N THR A 240 7.80 3.68 -6.49
CA THR A 240 8.05 2.47 -5.69
C THR A 240 9.27 1.69 -6.19
N GLY A 241 9.86 0.84 -5.35
CA GLY A 241 10.98 -0.04 -5.75
C GLY A 241 10.69 -0.89 -7.00
N GLU A 242 9.48 -1.43 -7.15
CA GLU A 242 9.07 -2.18 -8.34
C GLU A 242 9.03 -1.31 -9.60
N GLY A 243 8.40 -0.13 -9.48
CA GLY A 243 8.33 0.84 -10.57
C GLY A 243 9.71 1.32 -11.00
N PHE A 244 10.61 1.53 -10.03
CA PHE A 244 12.01 1.88 -10.27
C PHE A 244 12.73 0.82 -11.09
N VAL A 245 12.69 -0.45 -10.67
CA VAL A 245 13.30 -1.57 -11.39
C VAL A 245 12.80 -1.63 -12.83
N ILE A 246 11.48 -1.57 -13.04
CA ILE A 246 10.87 -1.61 -14.38
C ILE A 246 11.39 -0.45 -15.25
N SER A 247 11.50 0.74 -14.66
CA SER A 247 11.86 1.97 -15.38
C SER A 247 13.32 1.98 -15.84
N VAL A 248 14.23 1.33 -15.12
CA VAL A 248 15.68 1.32 -15.43
C VAL A 248 16.17 -0.01 -16.03
N SER A 249 15.32 -1.05 -16.09
CA SER A 249 15.68 -2.37 -16.62
C SER A 249 16.15 -2.35 -18.08
N HIS A 250 15.70 -1.37 -18.88
CA HIS A 250 16.15 -1.18 -20.27
C HIS A 250 17.65 -0.86 -20.38
N GLY A 251 18.28 -0.39 -19.30
CA GLY A 251 19.73 -0.19 -19.21
C GLY A 251 20.54 -1.49 -19.06
N GLU A 252 19.88 -2.64 -18.96
CA GLU A 252 20.47 -3.96 -18.73
C GLU A 252 21.52 -4.00 -17.59
N PRO A 253 21.19 -3.47 -16.39
CA PRO A 253 22.15 -3.40 -15.28
C PRO A 253 22.59 -4.81 -14.85
N LEU A 254 23.88 -4.94 -14.51
CA LEU A 254 24.40 -6.18 -13.93
C LEU A 254 23.93 -6.32 -12.49
N CYS A 255 23.89 -5.21 -11.76
CA CYS A 255 23.38 -5.14 -10.40
C CYS A 255 22.37 -3.98 -10.28
N ILE A 256 21.28 -4.19 -9.54
CA ILE A 256 20.32 -3.16 -9.18
C ILE A 256 19.98 -3.23 -7.69
N GLY A 257 19.73 -2.11 -7.04
CA GLY A 257 19.30 -2.14 -5.65
C GLY A 257 19.20 -0.77 -5.02
N LEU A 258 19.49 -0.69 -3.71
CA LEU A 258 19.23 0.51 -2.91
C LEU A 258 20.43 0.92 -2.05
N ASN A 259 20.58 2.22 -1.86
CA ASN A 259 21.57 2.81 -0.98
C ASN A 259 21.09 4.07 -0.29
N CYS A 260 21.76 4.39 0.81
CA CYS A 260 21.55 5.59 1.61
C CYS A 260 20.11 5.74 2.15
N ALA A 261 19.87 6.87 2.82
CA ALA A 261 18.61 7.34 3.45
C ALA A 261 18.00 6.43 4.52
N LEU A 262 17.94 5.12 4.31
CA LEU A 262 17.40 4.13 5.22
C LEU A 262 18.51 3.26 5.81
N GLY A 263 18.27 2.78 7.03
CA GLY A 263 19.09 1.78 7.69
C GLY A 263 18.77 0.38 7.17
N ALA A 264 19.62 -0.59 7.53
CA ALA A 264 19.50 -1.97 7.04
C ALA A 264 18.14 -2.63 7.37
N ALA A 265 17.54 -2.31 8.53
CA ALA A 265 16.26 -2.87 8.95
C ALA A 265 15.08 -2.33 8.12
N GLU A 266 15.05 -1.02 7.84
CA GLU A 266 14.06 -0.41 6.96
C GLU A 266 14.21 -0.82 5.50
N MET A 267 15.45 -0.93 5.02
CA MET A 267 15.73 -1.19 3.61
C MET A 267 15.42 -2.65 3.22
N ARG A 268 15.41 -3.58 4.18
CA ARG A 268 15.18 -5.02 3.98
C ARG A 268 13.90 -5.38 3.20
N PRO A 269 12.68 -4.94 3.60
CA PRO A 269 11.47 -5.28 2.84
C PRO A 269 11.52 -4.78 1.39
N PHE A 270 12.11 -3.61 1.15
CA PHE A 270 12.22 -3.03 -0.19
C PHE A 270 13.23 -3.78 -1.06
N ILE A 271 14.35 -4.21 -0.47
CA ILE A 271 15.35 -5.07 -1.14
C ILE A 271 14.77 -6.44 -1.48
N GLU A 272 13.93 -7.04 -0.62
CA GLU A 272 13.27 -8.31 -0.92
C GLU A 272 12.30 -8.19 -2.10
N ILE A 273 11.56 -7.07 -2.19
CA ILE A 273 10.67 -6.77 -3.31
C ILE A 273 11.48 -6.60 -4.60
N ILE A 274 12.54 -5.77 -4.59
CA ILE A 274 13.42 -5.57 -5.75
C ILE A 274 14.02 -6.91 -6.21
N GLY A 275 14.47 -7.76 -5.28
CA GLY A 275 15.04 -9.07 -5.59
C GLY A 275 14.05 -10.06 -6.21
N LYS A 276 12.73 -9.90 -5.99
CA LYS A 276 11.69 -10.70 -6.65
C LYS A 276 11.34 -10.19 -8.05
N CYS A 277 11.60 -8.91 -8.32
CA CYS A 277 11.17 -8.23 -9.55
C CYS A 277 12.29 -8.03 -10.59
N THR A 278 13.51 -8.48 -10.31
CA THR A 278 14.67 -8.35 -11.21
C THR A 278 15.39 -9.68 -11.41
N THR A 279 16.03 -9.82 -12.58
CA THR A 279 16.98 -10.92 -12.86
C THR A 279 18.44 -10.51 -12.63
N ALA A 280 18.70 -9.22 -12.42
CA ALA A 280 20.02 -8.69 -12.07
C ALA A 280 20.40 -9.05 -10.62
N TYR A 281 21.69 -8.95 -10.29
CA TYR A 281 22.13 -9.10 -8.90
C TYR A 281 21.62 -7.95 -8.04
N VAL A 282 21.41 -8.19 -6.76
CA VAL A 282 20.90 -7.18 -5.84
C VAL A 282 22.06 -6.55 -5.08
N LEU A 283 22.21 -5.22 -5.18
CA LEU A 283 23.17 -4.45 -4.41
C LEU A 283 22.47 -3.71 -3.26
N CYS A 284 23.11 -3.63 -2.09
CA CYS A 284 22.53 -2.98 -0.92
C CYS A 284 23.65 -2.45 -0.04
N TYR A 285 23.68 -1.12 0.15
CA TYR A 285 24.60 -0.47 1.07
C TYR A 285 23.83 0.61 1.86
N PRO A 286 23.11 0.19 2.91
CA PRO A 286 22.30 1.08 3.73
C PRO A 286 23.19 2.00 4.55
N ASN A 287 22.64 3.13 4.99
CA ASN A 287 23.34 3.97 5.96
C ASN A 287 23.41 3.26 7.32
N ALA A 288 24.38 3.68 8.14
CA ALA A 288 24.44 3.25 9.54
C ALA A 288 23.24 3.78 10.37
N ASP A 289 22.48 4.74 9.82
CA ASP A 289 21.37 5.44 10.48
C ASP A 289 20.36 6.03 9.46
N VAL A 290 19.22 6.55 9.91
CA VAL A 290 18.23 7.23 9.06
C VAL A 290 18.11 8.71 9.40
N GLY A 291 18.68 9.55 8.54
CA GLY A 291 18.60 11.00 8.65
C GLY A 291 19.78 11.71 7.99
N LEU A 292 19.57 12.98 7.63
CA LEU A 292 20.63 13.92 7.23
C LEU A 292 21.49 14.31 8.46
N PRO A 293 22.79 14.59 8.29
CA PRO A 293 23.68 14.96 9.39
C PRO A 293 23.20 16.24 10.10
N ASN A 294 23.45 16.32 11.40
CA ASN A 294 23.09 17.48 12.23
C ASN A 294 23.87 18.76 11.80
N THR A 295 23.55 19.92 12.40
CA THR A 295 24.20 21.22 12.12
C THR A 295 25.72 21.27 12.34
N PHE A 296 26.33 20.20 12.86
CA PHE A 296 27.77 20.06 13.10
C PHE A 296 28.45 18.97 12.24
N GLY A 297 27.71 18.21 11.42
CA GLY A 297 28.27 17.19 10.53
C GLY A 297 28.48 15.80 11.18
N ASP A 298 27.93 15.58 12.38
CA ASP A 298 27.96 14.30 13.09
C ASP A 298 26.58 13.61 13.07
N TYR A 299 26.56 12.30 13.32
CA TYR A 299 25.34 11.51 13.51
C TYR A 299 25.09 11.33 15.01
N ASP A 300 24.14 12.08 15.54
CA ASP A 300 23.76 12.06 16.94
C ASP A 300 22.40 11.39 17.10
N GLU A 301 22.33 10.05 17.21
CA GLU A 301 21.38 9.29 18.07
C GLU A 301 21.33 7.76 17.79
N THR A 302 20.98 7.00 18.82
CA THR A 302 20.70 5.54 18.80
C THR A 302 19.30 5.22 18.26
N PRO A 303 18.97 3.95 17.91
CA PRO A 303 17.74 3.48 17.23
C PRO A 303 16.35 4.02 17.62
N SER A 304 16.20 4.81 18.68
CA SER A 304 14.93 5.21 19.26
C SER A 304 14.30 6.48 18.68
N MET A 305 15.02 7.30 17.91
CA MET A 305 14.66 8.73 17.77
C MET A 305 14.07 9.13 16.40
N MET A 306 13.95 8.17 15.49
CA MET A 306 13.70 8.39 14.06
C MET A 306 12.23 8.38 13.61
N ALA A 307 11.26 8.07 14.49
CA ALA A 307 9.86 7.88 14.09
C ALA A 307 8.99 9.13 14.36
N LYS A 308 9.04 10.17 13.50
CA LYS A 308 8.05 11.26 13.59
C LYS A 308 7.86 12.03 12.27
N HIS A 309 6.76 11.71 11.57
CA HIS A 309 5.77 12.64 10.97
C HIS A 309 5.46 12.60 9.45
N LEU A 310 4.12 12.64 9.24
CA LEU A 310 3.31 13.48 8.31
C LEU A 310 2.77 12.90 6.97
N LYS A 311 1.65 13.52 6.55
CA LYS A 311 0.38 12.95 6.06
C LYS A 311 -0.21 13.87 4.96
N GLU A 312 -0.85 13.26 3.93
CA GLU A 312 -1.99 13.75 3.08
C GLU A 312 -1.81 15.07 2.26
N ALA A 313 -2.24 15.27 0.99
CA ALA A 313 -3.56 15.04 0.36
C ALA A 313 -3.65 15.49 -1.15
N LEU A 314 -4.51 14.82 -1.96
CA LEU A 314 -5.51 15.29 -2.99
C LEU A 314 -5.08 16.11 -4.25
N CYS A 315 -5.76 16.13 -5.41
CA CYS A 315 -6.85 15.38 -6.10
C CYS A 315 -7.15 16.09 -7.45
N VAL A 316 -7.26 15.37 -8.58
CA VAL A 316 -8.19 15.63 -9.73
C VAL A 316 -7.99 14.62 -10.88
N ALA A 317 -6.78 14.12 -11.20
CA ALA A 317 -6.70 12.88 -12.03
C ALA A 317 -7.02 11.60 -11.22
N LYS A 318 -7.08 11.79 -9.90
CA LYS A 318 -7.64 10.88 -8.91
C LYS A 318 -9.03 10.35 -9.29
N VAL A 319 -9.90 11.13 -9.95
CA VAL A 319 -11.24 10.65 -10.33
C VAL A 319 -11.17 9.51 -11.34
N GLN A 320 -10.27 9.54 -12.34
CA GLN A 320 -10.16 8.44 -13.30
C GLN A 320 -9.48 7.20 -12.69
N VAL A 321 -8.46 7.40 -11.86
CA VAL A 321 -7.78 6.31 -11.13
C VAL A 321 -8.71 5.68 -10.07
N GLU A 322 -9.51 6.48 -9.35
CA GLU A 322 -10.54 6.00 -8.41
C GLU A 322 -11.71 5.31 -9.12
N MET A 323 -12.03 5.72 -10.36
CA MET A 323 -13.00 5.05 -11.22
C MET A 323 -12.41 3.84 -11.97
N GLY A 324 -11.18 3.41 -11.62
CA GLY A 324 -10.59 2.14 -12.09
C GLY A 324 -9.58 2.25 -13.23
N ALA A 325 -9.16 3.44 -13.65
CA ALA A 325 -8.11 3.59 -14.66
C ALA A 325 -6.73 3.14 -14.14
N GLN A 326 -6.16 2.11 -14.77
CA GLN A 326 -4.85 1.54 -14.40
C GLN A 326 -3.67 2.19 -15.13
N VAL A 327 -3.95 2.88 -16.24
CA VAL A 327 -3.00 3.66 -17.06
C VAL A 327 -3.74 4.93 -17.50
N LEU A 328 -3.05 6.07 -17.52
CA LEU A 328 -3.63 7.33 -18.01
C LEU A 328 -3.11 7.67 -19.40
N ASP A 329 -4.03 7.84 -20.34
CA ASP A 329 -3.74 8.34 -21.68
C ASP A 329 -3.73 9.87 -21.68
N VAL A 330 -2.62 10.45 -22.14
CA VAL A 330 -2.36 11.89 -22.13
C VAL A 330 -2.14 12.35 -23.56
N ASN A 331 -3.12 13.10 -24.08
CA ASN A 331 -3.06 13.70 -25.41
C ASN A 331 -3.13 15.24 -25.30
N MET A 332 -2.20 15.93 -25.97
CA MET A 332 -2.11 17.40 -26.00
C MET A 332 -2.09 17.97 -27.43
N ASP A 333 -2.60 17.20 -28.40
CA ASP A 333 -2.68 17.62 -29.80
C ASP A 333 -3.88 18.56 -30.00
N ASP A 334 -3.61 19.85 -30.17
CA ASP A 334 -4.58 20.84 -30.65
C ASP A 334 -3.87 21.89 -31.49
N GLY A 335 -4.50 22.36 -32.58
CA GLY A 335 -3.90 23.34 -33.49
C GLY A 335 -3.61 24.70 -32.85
N MET A 336 -4.16 24.98 -31.66
CA MET A 336 -3.96 26.20 -30.88
C MET A 336 -2.96 26.02 -29.73
N LEU A 337 -2.45 24.80 -29.50
CA LEU A 337 -1.49 24.48 -28.44
C LEU A 337 -0.09 24.23 -28.98
N ASP A 338 0.92 24.67 -28.23
CA ASP A 338 2.30 24.24 -28.43
C ASP A 338 2.47 22.84 -27.85
N GLY A 339 2.24 21.82 -28.68
CA GLY A 339 2.19 20.40 -28.28
C GLY A 339 3.35 19.95 -27.38
N PRO A 340 4.63 20.13 -27.77
CA PRO A 340 5.77 19.70 -26.95
C PRO A 340 5.81 20.39 -25.59
N SER A 341 5.56 21.70 -25.54
CA SER A 341 5.53 22.46 -24.28
C SER A 341 4.34 22.08 -23.40
N ALA A 342 3.15 21.90 -23.98
CA ALA A 342 1.94 21.49 -23.27
C ALA A 342 2.09 20.08 -22.67
N MET A 343 2.60 19.14 -23.45
CA MET A 343 2.90 17.78 -23.00
C MET A 343 3.95 17.76 -21.88
N THR A 344 5.06 18.49 -22.06
CA THR A 344 6.10 18.67 -21.04
C THR A 344 5.50 19.21 -19.74
N ARG A 345 4.71 20.29 -19.84
CA ARG A 345 4.08 20.94 -18.70
C ARG A 345 3.16 19.99 -17.96
N PHE A 346 2.34 19.24 -18.68
CA PHE A 346 1.34 18.36 -18.08
C PHE A 346 1.94 17.08 -17.48
N CYS A 347 2.91 16.45 -18.15
CA CYS A 347 3.65 15.32 -17.57
C CYS A 347 4.36 15.73 -16.27
N ASN A 348 4.95 16.93 -16.25
CA ASN A 348 5.58 17.51 -15.07
C ASN A 348 4.57 17.78 -13.93
N LEU A 349 3.34 18.20 -14.24
CA LEU A 349 2.27 18.36 -13.26
C LEU A 349 1.83 17.01 -12.69
N ILE A 350 1.66 15.99 -13.55
CA ILE A 350 1.29 14.63 -13.11
C ILE A 350 2.35 14.07 -12.15
N ALA A 351 3.64 14.24 -12.46
CA ALA A 351 4.74 13.77 -11.62
C ALA A 351 4.75 14.41 -10.21
N SER A 352 4.15 15.60 -10.05
CA SER A 352 4.06 16.28 -8.76
C SER A 352 2.97 15.73 -7.82
N GLU A 353 2.04 14.92 -8.32
CA GLU A 353 0.92 14.38 -7.54
C GLU A 353 1.09 12.88 -7.26
N PRO A 354 1.34 12.46 -6.00
CA PRO A 354 1.72 11.09 -5.66
C PRO A 354 0.67 10.02 -5.97
N ASP A 355 -0.62 10.35 -5.99
CA ASP A 355 -1.70 9.41 -6.32
C ASP A 355 -1.81 9.16 -7.83
N ILE A 356 -1.46 10.15 -8.66
CA ILE A 356 -1.51 10.07 -10.12
C ILE A 356 -0.22 9.46 -10.66
N ALA A 357 0.93 9.81 -10.07
CA ALA A 357 2.24 9.25 -10.44
C ALA A 357 2.37 7.73 -10.18
N LYS A 358 1.38 7.08 -9.54
CA LYS A 358 1.36 5.62 -9.33
C LYS A 358 1.03 4.85 -10.60
N VAL A 359 0.25 5.43 -11.50
CA VAL A 359 -0.19 4.76 -12.73
C VAL A 359 0.75 5.13 -13.90
N PRO A 360 1.09 4.19 -14.78
CA PRO A 360 1.86 4.48 -15.98
C PRO A 360 1.13 5.51 -16.87
N LEU A 361 1.92 6.29 -17.63
CA LEU A 361 1.40 7.22 -18.63
C LEU A 361 1.48 6.61 -20.02
N CYS A 362 0.39 6.74 -20.76
CA CYS A 362 0.31 6.51 -22.18
C CYS A 362 0.42 7.88 -22.87
N ILE A 363 1.57 8.17 -23.48
CA ILE A 363 1.87 9.44 -24.13
C ILE A 363 1.29 9.38 -25.53
N ASP A 364 0.18 10.08 -25.73
CA ASP A 364 -0.58 10.09 -26.98
C ASP A 364 -0.30 11.36 -27.79
N SER A 365 0.27 11.20 -28.98
CA SER A 365 0.39 12.27 -29.96
C SER A 365 0.63 11.72 -31.36
N SER A 366 0.09 12.43 -32.35
CA SER A 366 0.39 12.25 -33.77
C SER A 366 1.76 12.81 -34.18
N ASN A 367 2.38 13.63 -33.32
CA ASN A 367 3.68 14.25 -33.55
C ASN A 367 4.76 13.61 -32.67
N PHE A 368 5.77 13.02 -33.29
CA PHE A 368 6.84 12.33 -32.57
C PHE A 368 7.67 13.25 -31.65
N ALA A 369 7.78 14.54 -31.96
CA ALA A 369 8.48 15.49 -31.09
C ALA A 369 7.73 15.71 -29.75
N VAL A 370 6.40 15.58 -29.75
CA VAL A 370 5.57 15.65 -28.54
C VAL A 370 5.74 14.37 -27.72
N ILE A 371 5.78 13.21 -28.39
CA ILE A 371 6.10 11.92 -27.75
C ILE A 371 7.48 11.99 -27.08
N GLU A 372 8.49 12.47 -27.79
CA GLU A 372 9.86 12.59 -27.28
C GLU A 372 9.93 13.56 -26.09
N ALA A 373 9.21 14.70 -26.15
CA ALA A 373 9.08 15.62 -25.02
C ALA A 373 8.41 14.96 -23.80
N GLY A 374 7.32 14.20 -24.00
CA GLY A 374 6.66 13.45 -22.95
C GLY A 374 7.57 12.38 -22.33
N LEU A 375 8.28 11.61 -23.15
CA LEU A 375 9.24 10.58 -22.70
C LEU A 375 10.39 11.16 -21.87
N LYS A 376 10.90 12.33 -22.25
CA LYS A 376 11.93 13.07 -21.50
C LYS A 376 11.44 13.52 -20.12
N CYS A 377 10.15 13.86 -19.99
CA CYS A 377 9.55 14.31 -18.73
C CYS A 377 9.02 13.17 -17.85
N CYS A 378 8.86 11.97 -18.40
CA CYS A 378 8.29 10.86 -17.67
C CYS A 378 9.31 10.02 -16.91
N GLN A 379 9.06 9.89 -15.61
CA GLN A 379 9.87 9.12 -14.67
C GLN A 379 9.78 7.60 -14.91
N GLY A 380 8.56 7.09 -15.11
CA GLY A 380 8.27 5.66 -15.24
C GLY A 380 8.49 5.09 -16.64
N LYS A 381 8.29 3.78 -16.79
CA LYS A 381 8.09 3.15 -18.11
C LYS A 381 6.72 3.58 -18.65
N CYS A 382 6.72 4.30 -19.75
CA CYS A 382 5.52 4.78 -20.43
C CYS A 382 5.07 3.83 -21.53
N ILE A 383 3.83 4.01 -21.96
CA ILE A 383 3.33 3.50 -23.24
C ILE A 383 3.39 4.66 -24.23
N VAL A 384 3.96 4.45 -25.41
CA VAL A 384 3.95 5.43 -26.50
C VAL A 384 2.77 5.13 -27.41
N ASN A 385 1.88 6.09 -27.58
CA ASN A 385 0.74 6.03 -28.48
C ASN A 385 0.85 7.16 -29.52
N SER A 386 1.17 6.92 -30.78
CA SER A 386 1.52 5.66 -31.41
C SER A 386 2.53 5.90 -32.53
N ILE A 387 3.09 4.82 -33.06
CA ILE A 387 3.87 4.84 -34.31
C ILE A 387 3.18 3.97 -35.36
N SER A 388 3.49 4.17 -36.63
CA SER A 388 2.91 3.41 -37.74
C SER A 388 3.87 3.33 -38.93
N LEU A 389 3.52 2.53 -39.94
CA LEU A 389 4.29 2.37 -41.19
C LEU A 389 3.89 3.40 -42.26
N LYS A 390 3.08 4.41 -41.92
CA LYS A 390 2.54 5.42 -42.85
C LYS A 390 3.62 6.14 -43.66
N GLU A 391 4.73 6.49 -43.02
CA GLU A 391 5.85 7.23 -43.64
C GLU A 391 6.95 6.29 -44.16
N GLY A 392 6.69 4.98 -44.16
CA GLY A 392 7.61 3.93 -44.61
C GLY A 392 8.36 3.24 -43.46
N GLU A 393 9.19 2.28 -43.84
CA GLU A 393 9.91 1.40 -42.91
C GLU A 393 11.04 2.09 -42.16
N ASP A 394 11.80 2.96 -42.82
CA ASP A 394 12.98 3.61 -42.22
C ASP A 394 12.57 4.57 -41.09
N ASP A 395 11.53 5.38 -41.32
CA ASP A 395 10.95 6.28 -40.31
C ASP A 395 10.39 5.49 -39.11
N PHE A 396 9.68 4.39 -39.37
CA PHE A 396 9.17 3.50 -38.32
C PHE A 396 10.31 2.92 -37.46
N LEU A 397 11.40 2.45 -38.09
CA LEU A 397 12.56 1.91 -37.38
C LEU A 397 13.32 2.98 -36.60
N GLU A 398 13.45 4.21 -37.11
CA GLU A 398 14.07 5.33 -36.40
C GLU A 398 13.28 5.68 -35.14
N LYS A 399 11.97 5.88 -35.27
CA LYS A 399 11.05 6.19 -34.16
C LYS A 399 11.07 5.06 -33.13
N ALA A 400 10.97 3.79 -33.56
CA ALA A 400 11.04 2.63 -32.68
C ALA A 400 12.40 2.48 -31.97
N GLY A 401 13.50 2.79 -32.65
CA GLY A 401 14.85 2.82 -32.07
C GLY A 401 14.96 3.83 -30.93
N LYS A 402 14.45 5.06 -31.14
CA LYS A 402 14.39 6.10 -30.10
C LYS A 402 13.53 5.66 -28.92
N ILE A 403 12.33 5.09 -29.16
CA ILE A 403 11.45 4.59 -28.09
C ILE A 403 12.13 3.48 -27.28
N LYS A 404 12.84 2.56 -27.95
CA LYS A 404 13.62 1.50 -27.30
C LYS A 404 14.68 2.10 -26.38
N LYS A 405 15.38 3.15 -26.84
CA LYS A 405 16.42 3.86 -26.09
C LYS A 405 15.87 4.52 -24.83
N TYR A 406 14.67 5.10 -24.91
CA TYR A 406 13.96 5.65 -23.74
C TYR A 406 13.32 4.58 -22.83
N GLY A 407 13.28 3.32 -23.26
CA GLY A 407 12.80 2.18 -22.48
C GLY A 407 11.28 2.07 -22.36
N ALA A 408 10.51 2.66 -23.28
CA ALA A 408 9.04 2.65 -23.24
C ALA A 408 8.42 1.47 -24.03
N ALA A 409 7.20 1.08 -23.65
CA ALA A 409 6.35 0.22 -24.48
C ALA A 409 5.77 1.02 -25.65
N VAL A 410 5.39 0.35 -26.73
CA VAL A 410 4.97 1.01 -27.96
C VAL A 410 3.64 0.47 -28.48
N VAL A 411 2.71 1.38 -28.76
CA VAL A 411 1.49 1.11 -29.53
C VAL A 411 1.80 1.31 -31.01
N VAL A 412 1.61 0.25 -31.79
CA VAL A 412 1.75 0.25 -33.25
C VAL A 412 0.36 0.23 -33.86
N MET A 413 -0.03 1.34 -34.50
CA MET A 413 -1.29 1.39 -35.23
C MET A 413 -1.20 0.59 -36.53
N ALA A 414 -2.30 -0.08 -36.89
CA ALA A 414 -2.45 -0.76 -38.17
C ALA A 414 -2.67 0.25 -39.31
N PHE A 415 -1.64 1.04 -39.59
CA PHE A 415 -1.60 2.04 -40.64
C PHE A 415 -0.26 1.89 -41.38
N ASP A 416 -0.31 1.72 -42.70
CA ASP A 416 0.88 1.60 -43.54
C ASP A 416 0.81 2.56 -44.74
N GLU A 417 1.70 2.37 -45.72
CA GLU A 417 1.80 3.23 -46.90
C GLU A 417 0.52 3.20 -47.77
N GLU A 418 -0.32 2.15 -47.65
CA GLU A 418 -1.61 2.05 -48.35
C GLU A 418 -2.74 2.77 -47.62
N GLY A 419 -2.52 3.20 -46.38
CA GLY A 419 -3.52 3.90 -45.57
C GLY A 419 -3.88 3.18 -44.27
N GLN A 420 -5.02 3.53 -43.72
CA GLN A 420 -5.55 2.92 -42.50
C GLN A 420 -6.14 1.55 -42.81
N ALA A 421 -5.72 0.51 -42.10
CA ALA A 421 -6.23 -0.85 -42.32
C ALA A 421 -7.67 -1.00 -41.80
N THR A 422 -8.61 -1.29 -42.70
CA THR A 422 -10.05 -1.43 -42.42
C THR A 422 -10.54 -2.89 -42.44
N GLU A 423 -9.87 -3.76 -43.21
CA GLU A 423 -10.21 -5.17 -43.39
C GLU A 423 -9.41 -6.09 -42.46
N THR A 424 -9.91 -7.30 -42.20
CA THR A 424 -9.24 -8.28 -41.32
C THR A 424 -7.83 -8.60 -41.80
N ASP A 425 -7.68 -8.93 -43.09
CA ASP A 425 -6.39 -9.35 -43.65
C ASP A 425 -5.38 -8.20 -43.71
N THR A 426 -5.82 -6.98 -44.01
CA THR A 426 -4.95 -5.80 -44.03
C THR A 426 -4.47 -5.45 -42.63
N LYS A 427 -5.32 -5.53 -41.60
CA LYS A 427 -4.92 -5.35 -40.19
C LYS A 427 -3.84 -6.36 -39.78
N ILE A 428 -4.06 -7.64 -40.08
CA ILE A 428 -3.10 -8.72 -39.77
C ILE A 428 -1.77 -8.50 -40.51
N ARG A 429 -1.81 -8.14 -41.80
CA ARG A 429 -0.63 -7.88 -42.63
C ARG A 429 0.25 -6.80 -42.00
N VAL A 430 -0.33 -5.66 -41.65
CA VAL A 430 0.42 -4.51 -41.08
C VAL A 430 1.05 -4.89 -39.74
N CYS A 431 0.28 -5.49 -38.83
CA CYS A 431 0.79 -5.91 -37.52
C CYS A 431 1.90 -6.96 -37.64
N THR A 432 1.75 -7.93 -38.55
CA THR A 432 2.76 -8.98 -38.79
C THR A 432 4.07 -8.39 -39.34
N ARG A 433 3.97 -7.46 -40.31
CA ARG A 433 5.13 -6.75 -40.86
C ARG A 433 5.85 -5.96 -39.77
N ALA A 434 5.13 -5.16 -38.99
CA ALA A 434 5.69 -4.37 -37.90
C ALA A 434 6.35 -5.24 -36.82
N TYR A 435 5.72 -6.36 -36.42
CA TYR A 435 6.29 -7.30 -35.44
C TYR A 435 7.65 -7.84 -35.88
N HIS A 436 7.76 -8.26 -37.15
CA HIS A 436 9.02 -8.76 -37.69
C HIS A 436 10.10 -7.69 -37.73
N LEU A 437 9.76 -6.45 -38.07
CA LEU A 437 10.70 -5.33 -38.03
C LEU A 437 11.21 -5.07 -36.61
N LEU A 438 10.31 -4.96 -35.63
CA LEU A 438 10.67 -4.69 -34.24
C LEU A 438 11.48 -5.83 -33.60
N VAL A 439 11.01 -7.07 -33.71
CA VAL A 439 11.65 -8.21 -33.02
C VAL A 439 12.91 -8.68 -33.73
N LYS A 440 12.90 -8.80 -35.06
CA LYS A 440 14.06 -9.37 -35.80
C LYS A 440 15.14 -8.36 -36.12
N LYS A 441 14.79 -7.10 -36.48
CA LYS A 441 15.81 -6.10 -36.85
C LYS A 441 16.29 -5.31 -35.64
N LEU A 442 15.38 -4.87 -34.78
CA LEU A 442 15.71 -4.02 -33.62
C LEU A 442 15.93 -4.82 -32.33
N GLY A 443 15.59 -6.11 -32.27
CA GLY A 443 15.65 -6.90 -31.03
C GLY A 443 14.77 -6.31 -29.93
N PHE A 444 13.61 -5.77 -30.30
CA PHE A 444 12.65 -5.20 -29.36
C PHE A 444 11.98 -6.33 -28.57
N ASN A 445 11.72 -6.11 -27.27
CA ASN A 445 11.03 -7.11 -26.45
C ASN A 445 9.59 -7.25 -26.94
N PRO A 446 9.15 -8.44 -27.38
CA PRO A 446 7.79 -8.62 -27.91
C PRO A 446 6.70 -8.28 -26.89
N ASN A 447 6.99 -8.37 -25.58
CA ASN A 447 6.05 -8.00 -24.53
C ASN A 447 5.79 -6.49 -24.42
N ASP A 448 6.69 -5.67 -24.94
CA ASP A 448 6.58 -4.21 -24.95
C ASP A 448 5.88 -3.68 -26.21
N ILE A 449 5.43 -4.59 -27.10
CA ILE A 449 4.72 -4.27 -28.34
C ILE A 449 3.22 -4.44 -28.11
N ILE A 450 2.47 -3.37 -28.32
CA ILE A 450 1.01 -3.34 -28.29
C ILE A 450 0.55 -3.00 -29.71
N PHE A 451 -0.30 -3.82 -30.31
CA PHE A 451 -0.92 -3.49 -31.59
C PHE A 451 -2.28 -2.84 -31.38
N ASP A 452 -2.56 -1.79 -32.13
CA ASP A 452 -3.90 -1.23 -32.30
C ASP A 452 -4.37 -1.55 -33.73
N PRO A 453 -5.22 -2.59 -33.92
CA PRO A 453 -5.81 -2.90 -35.21
C PRO A 453 -6.77 -1.81 -35.75
N ASN A 454 -6.92 -0.67 -35.08
CA ASN A 454 -7.87 0.42 -35.31
C ASN A 454 -9.34 0.01 -35.07
N ILE A 455 -9.90 0.46 -33.96
CA ILE A 455 -11.36 0.50 -33.75
C ILE A 455 -11.94 1.67 -34.55
N LEU A 456 -12.81 1.38 -35.51
CA LEU A 456 -13.44 2.36 -36.40
C LEU A 456 -14.93 2.48 -36.13
N THR A 457 -15.50 3.62 -36.51
CA THR A 457 -16.92 3.92 -36.31
C THR A 457 -17.82 2.99 -37.12
N ILE A 458 -18.84 2.41 -36.48
CA ILE A 458 -19.92 1.64 -37.12
C ILE A 458 -21.27 2.35 -36.98
N GLY A 459 -22.30 1.89 -37.70
CA GLY A 459 -23.63 2.51 -37.65
C GLY A 459 -23.71 3.88 -38.32
N THR A 460 -22.84 4.17 -39.28
CA THR A 460 -22.83 5.44 -40.04
C THR A 460 -23.87 5.49 -41.16
N GLY A 461 -24.53 4.36 -41.46
CA GLY A 461 -25.43 4.22 -42.62
C GLY A 461 -24.71 3.93 -43.94
N MET A 462 -23.40 3.60 -43.91
CA MET A 462 -22.60 3.20 -45.07
C MET A 462 -22.27 1.71 -44.94
N GLU A 463 -22.57 0.90 -45.97
CA GLU A 463 -22.40 -0.56 -45.92
C GLU A 463 -20.94 -0.97 -45.71
N GLU A 464 -20.00 -0.18 -46.23
CA GLU A 464 -18.56 -0.42 -46.12
C GLU A 464 -18.08 -0.45 -44.66
N HIS A 465 -18.78 0.24 -43.75
CA HIS A 465 -18.39 0.37 -42.35
C HIS A 465 -18.97 -0.74 -41.46
N ASN A 466 -19.94 -1.51 -41.95
CA ASN A 466 -20.68 -2.49 -41.16
C ASN A 466 -19.78 -3.62 -40.62
N LEU A 467 -18.71 -3.95 -41.34
CA LEU A 467 -17.81 -5.04 -40.97
C LEU A 467 -16.65 -4.60 -40.07
N TYR A 468 -16.48 -3.30 -39.78
CA TYR A 468 -15.30 -2.81 -39.08
C TYR A 468 -15.11 -3.40 -37.67
N ALA A 469 -16.20 -3.57 -36.92
CA ALA A 469 -16.15 -4.18 -35.59
C ALA A 469 -15.77 -5.68 -35.66
N ILE A 470 -16.38 -6.42 -36.58
CA ILE A 470 -16.09 -7.84 -36.83
C ILE A 470 -14.62 -8.01 -37.24
N ASN A 471 -14.16 -7.16 -38.16
CA ASN A 471 -12.79 -7.19 -38.66
C ASN A 471 -11.76 -6.97 -37.55
N PHE A 472 -12.04 -6.05 -36.61
CA PHE A 472 -11.20 -5.85 -35.44
C PHE A 472 -11.16 -7.10 -34.54
N ILE A 473 -12.31 -7.70 -34.25
CA ILE A 473 -12.42 -8.88 -33.37
C ILE A 473 -11.69 -10.09 -34.00
N HIS A 474 -11.86 -10.32 -35.30
CA HIS A 474 -11.15 -11.40 -36.01
C HIS A 474 -9.65 -11.15 -36.11
N ALA A 475 -9.22 -9.92 -36.43
CA ALA A 475 -7.80 -9.58 -36.46
C ALA A 475 -7.15 -9.74 -35.08
N THR A 476 -7.84 -9.36 -34.00
CA THR A 476 -7.38 -9.53 -32.61
C THR A 476 -7.05 -10.99 -32.32
N LYS A 477 -7.96 -11.91 -32.67
CA LYS A 477 -7.75 -13.34 -32.46
C LYS A 477 -6.52 -13.86 -33.22
N VAL A 478 -6.42 -13.53 -34.51
CA VAL A 478 -5.30 -14.01 -35.33
C VAL A 478 -3.97 -13.42 -34.87
N ILE A 479 -3.92 -12.13 -34.53
CA ILE A 479 -2.70 -11.48 -34.03
C ILE A 479 -2.22 -12.14 -32.73
N LYS A 480 -3.13 -12.43 -31.79
CA LYS A 480 -2.78 -13.11 -30.52
C LYS A 480 -2.29 -14.54 -30.73
N GLU A 481 -2.83 -15.26 -31.72
CA GLU A 481 -2.40 -16.62 -32.05
C GLU A 481 -1.06 -16.64 -32.80
N THR A 482 -0.77 -15.62 -33.62
CA THR A 482 0.38 -15.62 -34.54
C THR A 482 1.61 -14.85 -34.03
N LEU A 483 1.42 -13.81 -33.21
CA LEU A 483 2.48 -12.90 -32.77
C LEU A 483 2.72 -13.06 -31.25
N PRO A 484 3.61 -13.98 -30.81
CA PRO A 484 3.77 -14.29 -29.40
C PRO A 484 4.36 -13.11 -28.61
N GLY A 485 3.83 -12.90 -27.41
CA GLY A 485 4.24 -11.82 -26.49
C GLY A 485 3.58 -10.48 -26.77
N ALA A 486 3.12 -10.22 -28.01
CA ALA A 486 2.44 -8.97 -28.34
C ALA A 486 1.06 -8.88 -27.66
N ARG A 487 0.67 -7.64 -27.35
CA ARG A 487 -0.62 -7.30 -26.73
C ARG A 487 -1.51 -6.54 -27.71
N ILE A 488 -2.82 -6.53 -27.48
CA ILE A 488 -3.79 -5.79 -28.30
C ILE A 488 -4.44 -4.67 -27.49
N SER A 489 -4.50 -3.48 -28.09
CA SER A 489 -5.25 -2.30 -27.61
C SER A 489 -6.21 -1.77 -28.68
N GLY A 490 -7.02 -0.79 -28.29
CA GLY A 490 -7.88 -0.03 -29.20
C GLY A 490 -8.62 1.10 -28.51
N GLY A 491 -8.82 2.20 -29.24
CA GLY A 491 -9.66 3.33 -28.80
C GLY A 491 -11.15 3.01 -28.88
N LEU A 492 -11.76 2.60 -27.76
CA LEU A 492 -13.13 2.06 -27.75
C LEU A 492 -14.20 3.09 -28.15
N SER A 493 -14.01 4.34 -27.73
CA SER A 493 -14.96 5.42 -28.00
C SER A 493 -15.22 5.65 -29.49
N ASN A 494 -14.24 5.32 -30.36
CA ASN A 494 -14.33 5.49 -31.81
C ASN A 494 -15.45 4.64 -32.43
N LEU A 495 -15.72 3.46 -31.87
CA LEU A 495 -16.78 2.56 -32.33
C LEU A 495 -18.15 3.25 -32.43
N SER A 496 -18.40 4.14 -31.47
CA SER A 496 -19.73 4.68 -31.14
C SER A 496 -19.98 6.11 -31.63
N PHE A 497 -19.09 6.70 -32.44
CA PHE A 497 -19.21 8.11 -32.83
C PHE A 497 -20.47 8.46 -33.63
N SER A 498 -21.09 7.49 -34.31
CA SER A 498 -22.38 7.67 -34.98
C SER A 498 -23.53 8.04 -34.02
N PHE A 499 -23.39 7.76 -32.72
CA PHE A 499 -24.42 7.94 -31.70
C PHE A 499 -24.04 8.98 -30.63
N ARG A 500 -23.22 9.99 -30.99
CA ARG A 500 -22.84 11.09 -30.09
C ARG A 500 -24.09 11.79 -29.50
N GLY A 501 -24.10 11.99 -28.19
CA GLY A 501 -25.23 12.55 -27.45
C GLY A 501 -26.23 11.51 -26.93
N MET A 502 -26.06 10.22 -27.27
CA MET A 502 -26.87 9.11 -26.78
C MET A 502 -26.03 8.17 -25.89
N GLU A 503 -25.58 8.67 -24.74
CA GLU A 503 -24.57 7.99 -23.91
C GLU A 503 -24.97 6.58 -23.48
N ALA A 504 -26.24 6.33 -23.11
CA ALA A 504 -26.71 4.98 -22.75
C ALA A 504 -26.52 3.94 -23.87
N ILE A 505 -26.67 4.35 -25.13
CA ILE A 505 -26.44 3.47 -26.29
C ILE A 505 -24.94 3.28 -26.51
N ARG A 506 -24.15 4.34 -26.37
CA ARG A 506 -22.69 4.27 -26.52
C ARG A 506 -22.08 3.33 -25.48
N GLU A 507 -22.46 3.50 -24.21
CA GLU A 507 -22.05 2.65 -23.09
C GLU A 507 -22.45 1.19 -23.33
N ALA A 508 -23.68 0.92 -23.78
CA ALA A 508 -24.10 -0.43 -24.13
C ALA A 508 -23.29 -1.03 -25.29
N MET A 509 -23.05 -0.26 -26.36
CA MET A 509 -22.20 -0.68 -27.49
C MET A 509 -20.77 -1.00 -27.02
N HIS A 510 -20.22 -0.20 -26.11
CA HIS A 510 -18.90 -0.40 -25.52
C HIS A 510 -18.84 -1.72 -24.75
N GLY A 511 -19.82 -1.98 -23.87
CA GLY A 511 -19.91 -3.22 -23.11
C GLY A 511 -20.04 -4.46 -23.99
N VAL A 512 -20.91 -4.43 -25.01
CA VAL A 512 -21.09 -5.55 -25.95
C VAL A 512 -19.84 -5.80 -26.78
N PHE A 513 -19.20 -4.75 -27.28
CA PHE A 513 -17.97 -4.88 -28.06
C PHE A 513 -16.82 -5.44 -27.22
N LEU A 514 -16.60 -4.88 -26.02
CA LEU A 514 -15.53 -5.34 -25.12
C LEU A 514 -15.68 -6.80 -24.75
N TYR A 515 -16.90 -7.28 -24.47
CA TYR A 515 -17.15 -8.69 -24.16
C TYR A 515 -16.62 -9.63 -25.27
N HIS A 516 -16.92 -9.32 -26.53
CA HIS A 516 -16.46 -10.12 -27.67
C HIS A 516 -14.98 -9.92 -28.00
N ALA A 517 -14.47 -8.70 -27.87
CA ALA A 517 -13.07 -8.38 -28.13
C ALA A 517 -12.14 -9.03 -27.09
N ILE A 518 -12.47 -8.95 -25.80
CA ILE A 518 -11.73 -9.61 -24.70
C ILE A 518 -11.74 -11.12 -24.87
N LYS A 519 -12.90 -11.71 -25.23
CA LYS A 519 -12.99 -13.15 -25.53
C LYS A 519 -12.10 -13.58 -26.69
N SER A 520 -11.82 -12.65 -27.61
CA SER A 520 -10.94 -12.87 -28.77
C SER A 520 -9.47 -12.56 -28.46
N GLY A 521 -9.16 -12.01 -27.28
CA GLY A 521 -7.79 -11.77 -26.80
C GLY A 521 -7.36 -10.30 -26.73
N MET A 522 -8.29 -9.34 -26.71
CA MET A 522 -7.98 -7.94 -26.42
C MET A 522 -7.47 -7.79 -24.97
N ASP A 523 -6.26 -7.26 -24.78
CA ASP A 523 -5.58 -7.20 -23.46
C ASP A 523 -5.84 -5.88 -22.72
N MET A 524 -5.98 -4.77 -23.45
CA MET A 524 -6.21 -3.44 -22.91
C MET A 524 -7.02 -2.59 -23.90
N GLY A 525 -7.47 -1.41 -23.49
CA GLY A 525 -8.14 -0.45 -24.37
C GLY A 525 -8.18 0.94 -23.77
N ILE A 526 -8.24 1.96 -24.63
CA ILE A 526 -8.44 3.35 -24.20
C ILE A 526 -9.95 3.55 -24.05
N VAL A 527 -10.39 3.56 -22.80
CA VAL A 527 -11.80 3.52 -22.40
C VAL A 527 -12.12 4.62 -21.40
N ASN A 528 -13.40 4.98 -21.30
CA ASN A 528 -13.87 5.75 -20.16
C ASN A 528 -14.13 4.79 -18.99
N ALA A 529 -13.14 4.63 -18.10
CA ALA A 529 -13.13 3.61 -17.03
C ALA A 529 -14.39 3.63 -16.14
N GLY A 530 -15.01 4.81 -15.95
CA GLY A 530 -16.20 4.98 -15.13
C GLY A 530 -17.54 4.62 -15.78
N ASN A 531 -17.58 4.40 -17.10
CA ASN A 531 -18.79 4.33 -17.90
C ASN A 531 -18.85 3.04 -18.74
N LEU A 532 -18.47 1.91 -18.14
CA LEU A 532 -18.52 0.60 -18.78
C LEU A 532 -19.57 -0.29 -18.09
N PRO A 533 -20.76 -0.47 -18.69
CA PRO A 533 -21.78 -1.36 -18.13
C PRO A 533 -21.33 -2.82 -18.23
N VAL A 534 -21.67 -3.60 -17.21
CA VAL A 534 -21.47 -5.04 -17.23
C VAL A 534 -22.38 -5.64 -18.31
N TYR A 535 -21.82 -6.48 -19.17
CA TYR A 535 -22.54 -7.07 -20.33
C TYR A 535 -23.91 -7.61 -19.97
N ASP A 536 -24.00 -8.37 -18.87
CA ASP A 536 -25.23 -9.04 -18.46
C ASP A 536 -26.29 -8.07 -17.89
N ASP A 537 -25.91 -6.84 -17.53
CA ASP A 537 -26.80 -5.80 -16.96
C ASP A 537 -27.38 -4.87 -18.04
N ILE A 538 -26.90 -5.00 -19.29
CA ILE A 538 -27.45 -4.26 -20.43
C ILE A 538 -28.85 -4.82 -20.74
N HIS A 539 -29.83 -3.94 -20.89
CA HIS A 539 -31.21 -4.30 -21.20
C HIS A 539 -31.27 -5.25 -22.42
N LYS A 540 -31.96 -6.39 -22.31
CA LYS A 540 -31.92 -7.48 -23.31
C LYS A 540 -32.23 -7.01 -24.74
N GLU A 541 -33.19 -6.10 -24.89
CA GLU A 541 -33.52 -5.52 -26.20
C GLU A 541 -32.36 -4.68 -26.75
N LEU A 542 -31.73 -3.82 -25.93
CA LEU A 542 -30.61 -2.98 -26.34
C LEU A 542 -29.35 -3.81 -26.59
N LEU A 543 -29.12 -4.84 -25.78
CA LEU A 543 -28.04 -5.82 -25.97
C LEU A 543 -28.18 -6.53 -27.31
N GLN A 544 -29.38 -7.04 -27.63
CA GLN A 544 -29.63 -7.71 -28.90
C GLN A 544 -29.42 -6.76 -30.09
N LEU A 545 -29.92 -5.52 -30.01
CA LEU A 545 -29.72 -4.52 -31.05
C LEU A 545 -28.23 -4.15 -31.24
N CYS A 546 -27.47 -4.04 -30.15
CA CYS A 546 -26.04 -3.79 -30.20
C CYS A 546 -25.27 -5.01 -30.76
N GLU A 547 -25.64 -6.23 -30.38
CA GLU A 547 -25.09 -7.47 -30.93
C GLU A 547 -25.34 -7.58 -32.44
N ASP A 548 -26.56 -7.27 -32.88
CA ASP A 548 -26.94 -7.35 -34.28
C ASP A 548 -26.20 -6.30 -35.12
N LEU A 549 -25.94 -5.11 -34.55
CA LEU A 549 -25.11 -4.08 -35.17
C LEU A 549 -23.62 -4.47 -35.24
N ILE A 550 -23.04 -4.95 -34.12
CA ILE A 550 -21.61 -5.30 -34.04
C ILE A 550 -21.26 -6.50 -34.92
N TRP A 551 -22.14 -7.51 -34.94
CA TRP A 551 -21.96 -8.72 -35.76
C TRP A 551 -22.58 -8.61 -37.15
N ASN A 552 -23.13 -7.45 -37.52
CA ASN A 552 -23.82 -7.21 -38.79
C ASN A 552 -24.81 -8.33 -39.14
N LYS A 553 -25.56 -8.82 -38.14
CA LYS A 553 -26.54 -9.92 -38.30
C LYS A 553 -27.83 -9.44 -38.94
N ASP A 554 -28.13 -8.15 -38.78
CA ASP A 554 -29.34 -7.50 -39.27
C ASP A 554 -28.98 -6.32 -40.19
N PRO A 555 -29.39 -6.35 -41.47
CA PRO A 555 -29.09 -5.27 -42.42
C PRO A 555 -29.74 -3.93 -42.04
N GLU A 556 -30.79 -3.94 -41.21
CA GLU A 556 -31.46 -2.72 -40.70
C GLU A 556 -31.02 -2.33 -39.28
N ALA A 557 -29.94 -2.92 -38.75
CA ALA A 557 -29.50 -2.71 -37.37
C ALA A 557 -29.31 -1.23 -37.00
N THR A 558 -28.75 -0.42 -37.92
CA THR A 558 -28.52 1.01 -37.72
C THR A 558 -29.85 1.76 -37.54
N GLU A 559 -30.85 1.49 -38.40
CA GLU A 559 -32.16 2.14 -38.30
C GLU A 559 -32.92 1.71 -37.05
N LYS A 560 -32.83 0.43 -36.67
CA LYS A 560 -33.49 -0.10 -35.47
C LYS A 560 -32.90 0.50 -34.19
N LEU A 561 -31.58 0.65 -34.11
CA LEU A 561 -30.92 1.31 -32.98
C LEU A 561 -31.29 2.81 -32.90
N LEU A 562 -31.37 3.50 -34.04
CA LEU A 562 -31.82 4.90 -34.09
C LEU A 562 -33.30 5.06 -33.72
N ARG A 563 -34.18 4.14 -34.14
CA ARG A 563 -35.60 4.14 -33.74
C ARG A 563 -35.74 3.90 -32.24
N TYR A 564 -34.96 2.96 -31.68
CA TYR A 564 -34.90 2.72 -30.24
C TYR A 564 -34.50 4.01 -29.48
N ALA A 565 -33.50 4.73 -29.99
CA ALA A 565 -33.08 6.02 -29.44
C ALA A 565 -34.17 7.10 -29.49
N GLN A 566 -34.93 7.17 -30.60
CA GLN A 566 -36.01 8.13 -30.77
C GLN A 566 -37.21 7.83 -29.87
N THR A 567 -37.53 6.55 -29.64
CA THR A 567 -38.60 6.15 -28.72
C THR A 567 -38.29 6.43 -27.24
N GLN A 568 -37.01 6.50 -26.88
CA GLN A 568 -36.54 6.88 -25.54
C GLN A 568 -36.31 8.40 -25.40
N GLY A 569 -36.32 9.16 -26.51
CA GLY A 569 -35.88 10.56 -26.57
C GLY A 569 -36.90 11.63 -26.16
N THR A 570 -38.18 11.31 -25.94
CA THR A 570 -39.19 12.28 -25.46
C THR A 570 -39.52 12.09 -23.98
N GLY A 571 -38.56 12.49 -23.16
CA GLY A 571 -38.80 12.71 -21.74
C GLY A 571 -37.61 12.26 -20.91
N GLY A 572 -36.93 13.22 -20.29
CA GLY A 572 -36.21 12.96 -19.05
C GLY A 572 -37.22 12.48 -17.99
N LYS A 573 -37.57 11.20 -18.04
CA LYS A 573 -37.96 10.45 -16.86
C LYS A 573 -36.69 9.72 -16.44
N LYS A 574 -36.28 9.94 -15.19
CA LYS A 574 -35.46 8.98 -14.44
C LYS A 574 -35.90 7.58 -14.86
N VAL A 575 -34.95 6.73 -15.23
CA VAL A 575 -35.19 5.29 -15.39
C VAL A 575 -35.84 4.82 -14.09
N ILE A 576 -37.17 4.71 -14.11
CA ILE A 576 -37.91 3.91 -13.16
C ILE A 576 -37.63 2.51 -13.66
N GLN A 577 -36.87 1.72 -12.90
CA GLN A 577 -36.75 0.28 -13.11
C GLN A 577 -38.17 -0.26 -13.29
N THR A 578 -38.55 -0.59 -14.52
CA THR A 578 -39.75 -1.36 -14.78
C THR A 578 -39.41 -2.79 -14.40
N ASP A 579 -40.02 -3.24 -13.31
CA ASP A 579 -39.87 -4.54 -12.69
C ASP A 579 -40.46 -5.68 -13.57
N GLU A 580 -40.07 -5.78 -14.85
CA GLU A 580 -40.59 -6.78 -15.79
C GLU A 580 -40.30 -8.23 -15.35
N TRP A 581 -39.20 -8.45 -14.64
CA TRP A 581 -38.84 -9.74 -14.03
C TRP A 581 -39.87 -10.22 -13.00
N ARG A 582 -40.66 -9.31 -12.40
CA ARG A 582 -41.73 -9.65 -11.45
C ARG A 582 -42.91 -10.38 -12.11
N ASN A 583 -43.01 -10.36 -13.44
CA ASN A 583 -44.07 -11.08 -14.17
C ASN A 583 -43.76 -12.59 -14.34
N GLY A 584 -42.56 -13.04 -13.97
CA GLY A 584 -42.16 -14.45 -14.00
C GLY A 584 -42.69 -15.25 -12.80
N SER A 585 -42.44 -16.56 -12.83
CA SER A 585 -42.75 -17.45 -11.69
C SER A 585 -41.93 -17.08 -10.45
N VAL A 586 -42.39 -17.48 -9.24
CA VAL A 586 -41.67 -17.21 -7.99
C VAL A 586 -40.24 -17.78 -8.00
N GLU A 587 -40.03 -18.89 -8.70
CA GLU A 587 -38.71 -19.50 -8.87
C GLU A 587 -37.78 -18.66 -9.75
N GLU A 588 -38.26 -18.21 -10.91
CA GLU A 588 -37.48 -17.37 -11.83
C GLU A 588 -37.12 -16.03 -11.20
N ARG A 589 -38.02 -15.49 -10.36
CA ARG A 589 -37.79 -14.25 -9.63
C ARG A 589 -36.70 -14.38 -8.57
N LEU A 590 -36.77 -15.44 -7.76
CA LEU A 590 -35.75 -15.74 -6.73
C LEU A 590 -34.38 -16.04 -7.35
N GLU A 591 -34.34 -16.79 -8.46
CA GLU A 591 -33.11 -17.11 -9.17
C GLU A 591 -32.47 -15.87 -9.80
N TYR A 592 -33.28 -15.03 -10.47
CA TYR A 592 -32.82 -13.78 -11.07
C TYR A 592 -32.29 -12.80 -10.02
N ALA A 593 -33.01 -12.64 -8.91
CA ALA A 593 -32.60 -11.77 -7.80
C ALA A 593 -31.26 -12.22 -7.19
N LEU A 594 -31.04 -13.53 -7.07
CA LEU A 594 -29.81 -14.10 -6.52
C LEU A 594 -28.61 -13.92 -7.45
N VAL A 595 -28.79 -14.15 -8.75
CA VAL A 595 -27.70 -14.01 -9.75
C VAL A 595 -27.30 -12.54 -9.94
N LYS A 596 -28.24 -11.61 -9.80
CA LYS A 596 -28.03 -10.15 -9.98
C LYS A 596 -27.77 -9.37 -8.69
N GLY A 597 -27.84 -10.01 -7.52
CA GLY A 597 -27.65 -9.34 -6.22
C GLY A 597 -28.74 -8.31 -5.90
N ILE A 598 -29.99 -8.58 -6.28
CA ILE A 598 -31.12 -7.67 -6.06
C ILE A 598 -31.82 -8.05 -4.74
N GLU A 599 -31.72 -7.18 -3.73
CA GLU A 599 -32.31 -7.39 -2.40
C GLU A 599 -33.78 -6.96 -2.31
N LYS A 600 -34.29 -6.28 -3.34
CA LYS A 600 -35.66 -5.74 -3.39
C LYS A 600 -36.66 -6.87 -3.76
N HIS A 601 -37.73 -7.03 -2.96
CA HIS A 601 -38.77 -8.08 -3.08
C HIS A 601 -38.40 -9.51 -2.66
N ILE A 602 -37.17 -9.75 -2.18
CA ILE A 602 -36.71 -11.10 -1.79
C ILE A 602 -37.55 -11.72 -0.67
N VAL A 603 -37.99 -10.90 0.29
CA VAL A 603 -38.82 -11.35 1.41
C VAL A 603 -40.22 -11.75 0.93
N GLU A 604 -40.81 -10.96 0.03
CA GLU A 604 -42.14 -11.23 -0.54
C GLU A 604 -42.12 -12.49 -1.40
N ASP A 605 -41.09 -12.68 -2.22
CA ASP A 605 -40.99 -13.83 -3.14
C ASP A 605 -40.61 -15.11 -2.40
N THR A 606 -39.75 -15.01 -1.38
CA THR A 606 -39.43 -16.16 -0.53
C THR A 606 -40.64 -16.59 0.30
N GLU A 607 -41.44 -15.62 0.77
CA GLU A 607 -42.68 -15.91 1.49
C GLU A 607 -43.76 -16.49 0.57
N GLU A 608 -43.90 -15.99 -0.67
CA GLU A 608 -44.80 -16.58 -1.68
C GLU A 608 -44.40 -18.04 -1.99
N ALA A 609 -43.10 -18.32 -2.13
CA ALA A 609 -42.60 -19.70 -2.28
C ALA A 609 -42.88 -20.55 -1.02
N ARG A 610 -42.76 -19.98 0.18
CA ARG A 610 -43.03 -20.67 1.45
C ARG A 610 -44.50 -20.99 1.66
N LEU A 611 -45.40 -20.14 1.19
CA LEU A 611 -46.85 -20.35 1.30
C LEU A 611 -47.36 -21.43 0.32
N ASN A 612 -46.61 -21.74 -0.74
CA ASN A 612 -46.94 -22.81 -1.68
C ASN A 612 -46.54 -24.21 -1.15
N GLN A 613 -47.33 -24.70 -0.19
CA GLN A 613 -47.09 -25.97 0.50
C GLN A 613 -47.27 -27.22 -0.40
N GLU A 614 -47.90 -27.09 -1.57
CA GLU A 614 -47.98 -28.19 -2.56
C GLU A 614 -46.63 -28.43 -3.25
N LYS A 615 -45.92 -27.35 -3.59
CA LYS A 615 -44.65 -27.42 -4.34
C LYS A 615 -43.43 -27.45 -3.41
N TYR A 616 -43.50 -26.79 -2.26
CA TYR A 616 -42.46 -26.72 -1.23
C TYR A 616 -42.97 -27.26 0.11
N PRO A 617 -43.05 -28.60 0.25
CA PRO A 617 -43.63 -29.23 1.44
C PRO A 617 -42.80 -29.01 2.72
N ARG A 618 -41.53 -28.59 2.59
CA ARG A 618 -40.70 -28.13 3.71
C ARG A 618 -40.02 -26.81 3.34
N PRO A 619 -39.81 -25.89 4.29
CA PRO A 619 -39.10 -24.63 4.03
C PRO A 619 -37.72 -24.82 3.39
N LEU A 620 -37.04 -25.93 3.71
CA LEU A 620 -35.74 -26.28 3.15
C LEU A 620 -35.77 -26.47 1.62
N ASN A 621 -36.90 -26.88 1.04
CA ASN A 621 -37.04 -27.09 -0.41
C ASN A 621 -36.89 -25.80 -1.23
N ILE A 622 -37.09 -24.63 -0.62
CA ILE A 622 -36.87 -23.31 -1.26
C ILE A 622 -35.36 -23.04 -1.36
N ILE A 623 -34.60 -23.45 -0.33
CA ILE A 623 -33.13 -23.36 -0.31
C ILE A 623 -32.53 -24.36 -1.29
N GLU A 624 -32.94 -25.63 -1.21
CA GLU A 624 -32.45 -26.71 -2.07
C GLU A 624 -32.93 -26.60 -3.54
N GLY A 625 -33.99 -25.84 -3.79
CA GLY A 625 -34.56 -25.62 -5.12
C GLY A 625 -34.09 -24.30 -5.74
N PRO A 626 -34.95 -23.26 -5.79
CA PRO A 626 -34.68 -22.02 -6.54
C PRO A 626 -33.39 -21.31 -6.12
N LEU A 627 -33.06 -21.25 -4.82
CA LEU A 627 -31.86 -20.55 -4.34
C LEU A 627 -30.55 -21.29 -4.69
N MET A 628 -30.51 -22.60 -4.49
CA MET A 628 -29.36 -23.42 -4.89
C MET A 628 -29.12 -23.47 -6.41
N ASN A 629 -30.20 -23.47 -7.20
CA ASN A 629 -30.10 -23.39 -8.66
C ASN A 629 -29.49 -22.04 -9.10
N GLY A 630 -29.89 -20.93 -8.48
CA GLY A 630 -29.26 -19.62 -8.70
C GLY A 630 -27.78 -19.62 -8.32
N MET A 631 -27.40 -20.21 -7.18
CA MET A 631 -25.98 -20.31 -6.77
C MET A 631 -25.14 -21.17 -7.71
N LYS A 632 -25.73 -22.19 -8.32
CA LYS A 632 -25.04 -23.01 -9.32
C LYS A 632 -24.71 -22.21 -10.57
N ILE A 633 -25.62 -21.35 -11.01
CA ILE A 633 -25.41 -20.42 -12.14
C ILE A 633 -24.30 -19.41 -11.79
N VAL A 634 -24.31 -18.85 -10.58
CA VAL A 634 -23.22 -17.99 -10.10
C VAL A 634 -21.88 -18.74 -10.12
N GLY A 635 -21.84 -19.99 -9.66
CA GLY A 635 -20.66 -20.86 -9.72
C GLY A 635 -20.17 -21.14 -11.15
N ASP A 636 -21.09 -21.40 -12.08
CA ASP A 636 -20.78 -21.61 -13.49
C ASP A 636 -20.26 -20.32 -14.16
N LEU A 637 -20.78 -19.15 -13.76
CA LEU A 637 -20.30 -17.82 -14.20
C LEU A 637 -18.89 -17.50 -13.65
N PHE A 638 -18.59 -17.88 -12.41
CA PHE A 638 -17.25 -17.80 -11.82
C PHE A 638 -16.27 -18.75 -12.52
N GLY A 639 -16.68 -20.01 -12.75
CA GLY A 639 -15.86 -21.02 -13.44
C GLY A 639 -15.57 -20.69 -14.91
N ALA A 640 -16.46 -19.94 -15.55
CA ALA A 640 -16.29 -19.41 -16.91
C ALA A 640 -15.51 -18.08 -16.98
N GLY A 641 -15.06 -17.53 -15.85
CA GLY A 641 -14.29 -16.28 -15.79
C GLY A 641 -15.09 -15.01 -16.08
N LYS A 642 -16.40 -15.02 -15.83
CA LYS A 642 -17.32 -13.89 -16.10
C LYS A 642 -17.57 -12.99 -14.88
N MET A 643 -17.04 -13.33 -13.71
CA MET A 643 -17.05 -12.51 -12.48
C MET A 643 -15.65 -12.49 -11.84
N PHE A 644 -15.16 -11.32 -11.42
CA PHE A 644 -13.86 -11.13 -10.76
C PHE A 644 -14.00 -10.47 -9.39
N LEU A 645 -13.13 -10.83 -8.43
CA LEU A 645 -13.06 -10.22 -7.09
C LEU A 645 -11.82 -9.29 -6.98
N PRO A 646 -11.91 -8.16 -6.25
CA PRO A 646 -10.75 -7.31 -5.93
C PRO A 646 -9.79 -8.04 -4.98
N GLN A 647 -8.48 -7.92 -5.21
CA GLN A 647 -7.45 -8.51 -4.34
C GLN A 647 -7.07 -7.55 -3.20
N ASP A 648 -7.44 -7.93 -1.97
CA ASP A 648 -7.01 -7.34 -0.68
C ASP A 648 -6.83 -8.50 0.35
N PRO A 649 -6.10 -8.34 1.46
CA PRO A 649 -5.64 -9.47 2.29
C PRO A 649 -6.81 -10.25 2.94
N TYR A 650 -6.65 -11.57 3.04
CA TYR A 650 -7.69 -12.51 3.49
C TYR A 650 -8.32 -12.14 4.86
N GLN A 651 -9.66 -12.22 4.97
CA GLN A 651 -10.52 -11.93 6.12
C GLN A 651 -10.32 -12.87 7.34
N GLY A 652 -9.71 -14.05 7.17
CA GLY A 652 -9.45 -15.00 8.26
C GLY A 652 -8.78 -16.29 7.76
N THR A 653 -8.27 -17.15 8.66
CA THR A 653 -7.70 -18.47 8.30
C THR A 653 -8.58 -19.61 8.83
N ILE A 654 -8.94 -20.57 7.97
CA ILE A 654 -9.82 -21.70 8.31
C ILE A 654 -9.08 -23.02 8.01
N VAL A 655 -9.05 -23.93 8.99
CA VAL A 655 -8.50 -25.27 8.82
C VAL A 655 -9.62 -26.24 8.48
N LEU A 656 -9.60 -26.83 7.28
CA LEU A 656 -10.56 -27.85 6.84
C LEU A 656 -9.90 -29.23 6.85
N ALA A 657 -10.63 -30.26 7.27
CA ALA A 657 -10.15 -31.64 7.26
C ALA A 657 -11.33 -32.62 7.27
N THR A 658 -11.22 -33.75 6.57
CA THR A 658 -12.13 -34.88 6.79
C THR A 658 -11.54 -35.76 7.88
N VAL A 659 -12.33 -36.02 8.93
CA VAL A 659 -11.86 -36.71 10.15
C VAL A 659 -11.39 -38.14 9.87
N LYS A 660 -10.51 -38.64 10.74
CA LYS A 660 -9.98 -40.01 10.66
C LYS A 660 -11.11 -41.04 10.59
N GLY A 661 -11.11 -41.84 9.52
CA GLY A 661 -12.13 -42.86 9.25
C GLY A 661 -13.15 -42.46 8.19
N ASP A 662 -13.15 -41.20 7.76
CA ASP A 662 -14.00 -40.69 6.70
C ASP A 662 -13.17 -40.18 5.50
N VAL A 663 -13.66 -40.48 4.30
CA VAL A 663 -12.99 -40.25 3.01
C VAL A 663 -13.77 -39.32 2.10
N HIS A 664 -14.99 -38.96 2.47
CA HIS A 664 -15.82 -38.10 1.65
C HIS A 664 -15.30 -36.66 1.74
N ASP A 665 -14.91 -36.08 0.61
CA ASP A 665 -14.26 -34.76 0.54
C ASP A 665 -14.99 -33.76 -0.37
N ILE A 666 -15.99 -34.20 -1.13
CA ILE A 666 -16.73 -33.36 -2.08
C ILE A 666 -17.36 -32.15 -1.36
N GLY A 667 -18.08 -32.37 -0.26
CA GLY A 667 -18.67 -31.28 0.54
C GLY A 667 -17.63 -30.36 1.17
N LYS A 668 -16.51 -30.92 1.65
CA LYS A 668 -15.38 -30.16 2.22
C LYS A 668 -14.73 -29.26 1.16
N ASN A 669 -14.54 -29.77 -0.06
CA ASN A 669 -13.91 -29.03 -1.16
C ASN A 669 -14.84 -27.89 -1.64
N ILE A 670 -16.15 -28.12 -1.69
CA ILE A 670 -17.14 -27.06 -1.96
C ILE A 670 -17.06 -25.97 -0.90
N VAL A 671 -17.05 -26.32 0.39
CA VAL A 671 -16.91 -25.35 1.48
C VAL A 671 -15.57 -24.61 1.42
N GLY A 672 -14.47 -25.30 1.11
CA GLY A 672 -13.15 -24.68 0.94
C GLY A 672 -13.11 -23.65 -0.20
N VAL A 673 -13.78 -23.94 -1.31
CA VAL A 673 -13.91 -23.02 -2.45
C VAL A 673 -14.80 -21.84 -2.08
N VAL A 674 -15.96 -22.06 -1.45
CA VAL A 674 -16.87 -21.00 -1.00
C VAL A 674 -16.16 -20.04 -0.04
N LEU A 675 -15.39 -20.55 0.91
CA LEU A 675 -14.63 -19.73 1.85
C LEU A 675 -13.47 -18.98 1.16
N GLY A 676 -12.79 -19.61 0.20
CA GLY A 676 -11.78 -18.93 -0.62
C GLY A 676 -12.36 -17.80 -1.47
N CYS A 677 -13.55 -17.99 -2.04
CA CYS A 677 -14.31 -16.98 -2.78
C CYS A 677 -14.77 -15.82 -1.89
N ASN A 678 -14.90 -16.03 -0.58
CA ASN A 678 -15.23 -14.99 0.40
C ASN A 678 -13.98 -14.38 1.07
N ASN A 679 -12.82 -14.49 0.43
CA ASN A 679 -11.55 -13.95 0.90
C ASN A 679 -11.06 -14.56 2.23
N PHE A 680 -11.31 -15.84 2.53
CA PHE A 680 -10.68 -16.55 3.65
C PHE A 680 -9.49 -17.42 3.19
N ARG A 681 -8.42 -17.47 3.98
CA ARG A 681 -7.27 -18.36 3.78
C ARG A 681 -7.63 -19.77 4.27
N VAL A 682 -7.88 -20.70 3.36
CA VAL A 682 -8.25 -22.08 3.70
C VAL A 682 -7.02 -22.99 3.73
N ILE A 683 -6.81 -23.69 4.84
CA ILE A 683 -5.76 -24.70 5.03
C ILE A 683 -6.44 -26.07 5.09
N ASP A 684 -6.44 -26.79 3.97
CA ASP A 684 -7.03 -28.11 3.87
C ASP A 684 -6.01 -29.20 4.23
N LEU A 685 -6.27 -29.94 5.31
CA LEU A 685 -5.41 -31.03 5.80
C LEU A 685 -5.67 -32.36 5.08
N GLY A 686 -6.66 -32.40 4.19
CA GLY A 686 -7.05 -33.59 3.44
C GLY A 686 -7.98 -34.53 4.21
N VAL A 687 -8.06 -35.77 3.73
CA VAL A 687 -8.96 -36.79 4.28
C VAL A 687 -8.29 -37.72 5.27
N MET A 688 -9.10 -38.43 6.07
CA MET A 688 -8.64 -39.32 7.14
C MET A 688 -7.70 -38.68 8.17
N THR A 689 -7.88 -37.39 8.46
CA THR A 689 -6.98 -36.62 9.31
C THR A 689 -7.25 -36.90 10.81
N PRO A 690 -6.25 -37.35 11.60
CA PRO A 690 -6.40 -37.54 13.05
C PRO A 690 -6.74 -36.24 13.78
N CYS A 691 -7.60 -36.28 14.80
CA CYS A 691 -8.01 -35.11 15.58
C CYS A 691 -6.82 -34.32 16.14
N ASP A 692 -5.75 -35.01 16.59
CA ASP A 692 -4.55 -34.36 17.11
C ASP A 692 -3.84 -33.48 16.06
N LYS A 693 -3.90 -33.86 14.78
CA LYS A 693 -3.32 -33.09 13.66
C LYS A 693 -4.19 -31.88 13.29
N ILE A 694 -5.52 -32.04 13.37
CA ILE A 694 -6.49 -30.95 13.16
C ILE A 694 -6.35 -29.90 14.28
N LEU A 695 -6.29 -30.35 15.53
CA LEU A 695 -6.13 -29.50 16.70
C LEU A 695 -4.75 -28.83 16.75
N LYS A 696 -3.69 -29.54 16.36
CA LYS A 696 -2.34 -28.95 16.24
C LYS A 696 -2.30 -27.84 15.17
N ALA A 697 -2.91 -28.06 14.01
CA ALA A 697 -3.01 -27.04 12.97
C ALA A 697 -3.86 -25.83 13.40
N ALA A 698 -4.89 -26.03 14.23
CA ALA A 698 -5.67 -24.94 14.82
C ALA A 698 -4.87 -24.18 15.91
N LEU A 699 -4.09 -24.89 16.74
CA LEU A 699 -3.24 -24.33 17.80
C LEU A 699 -2.02 -23.56 17.26
N ASP A 700 -1.40 -24.06 16.18
CA ASP A 700 -0.35 -23.35 15.44
C ASP A 700 -0.86 -21.99 14.87
N HIS A 701 -2.17 -21.74 14.96
CA HIS A 701 -2.86 -20.52 14.52
C HIS A 701 -3.58 -19.69 15.62
N LYS A 702 -3.16 -19.86 16.91
CA LYS A 702 -3.08 -18.85 18.01
C LYS A 702 -4.22 -18.69 19.05
N ALA A 703 -3.98 -19.19 20.27
CA ALA A 703 -4.42 -18.59 21.55
C ALA A 703 -3.18 -18.36 22.45
N VAL A 704 -3.06 -17.20 23.11
CA VAL A 704 -1.83 -16.79 23.84
C VAL A 704 -2.07 -16.76 25.35
N LYS A 705 -1.24 -17.50 26.10
CA LYS A 705 -1.24 -17.52 27.57
C LYS A 705 -0.57 -16.25 28.14
N PRO A 706 -1.17 -15.57 29.14
CA PRO A 706 -0.55 -14.44 29.84
C PRO A 706 0.78 -14.80 30.52
N THR A 707 1.64 -13.81 30.77
CA THR A 707 2.95 -14.03 31.42
C THR A 707 2.83 -14.42 32.89
N PHE A 708 1.75 -14.04 33.57
CA PHE A 708 1.40 -14.45 34.92
C PHE A 708 -0.11 -14.66 35.09
N ILE A 709 -0.50 -15.38 36.14
CA ILE A 709 -1.89 -15.58 36.57
C ILE A 709 -2.04 -15.04 37.99
N GLY A 710 -3.17 -14.39 38.29
CA GLY A 710 -3.39 -13.65 39.53
C GLY A 710 -3.27 -12.13 39.35
N THR A 711 -3.03 -11.41 40.44
CA THR A 711 -3.01 -9.93 40.46
C THR A 711 -1.59 -9.36 40.60
N GLN A 712 -1.39 -8.19 40.00
CA GLN A 712 -0.21 -7.35 40.15
C GLN A 712 -0.66 -5.91 40.47
N VAL A 713 -0.13 -5.35 41.55
CA VAL A 713 -0.50 -4.03 42.08
C VAL A 713 0.60 -3.01 41.80
N PHE A 714 0.20 -1.78 41.45
CA PHE A 714 1.04 -0.61 41.24
C PHE A 714 0.67 0.46 42.28
N GLU A 715 1.54 0.71 43.25
CA GLU A 715 1.27 1.62 44.38
C GLU A 715 1.73 3.07 44.15
N ASP A 716 2.74 3.31 43.33
CA ASP A 716 3.26 4.65 43.00
C ASP A 716 3.67 4.70 41.52
N TYR A 717 2.67 4.78 40.65
CA TYR A 717 2.91 4.80 39.21
C TYR A 717 3.50 6.15 38.78
N ASP A 718 4.51 6.11 37.91
CA ASP A 718 5.19 7.31 37.43
C ASP A 718 4.25 8.15 36.54
N LEU A 719 3.75 9.24 37.11
CA LEU A 719 2.86 10.17 36.42
C LEU A 719 3.50 10.78 35.17
N GLN A 720 4.83 10.89 35.10
CA GLN A 720 5.51 11.45 33.93
C GLN A 720 5.29 10.58 32.69
N LYS A 721 5.19 9.26 32.86
CA LYS A 721 4.91 8.32 31.76
C LYS A 721 3.48 8.47 31.23
N LEU A 722 2.55 8.92 32.07
CA LEU A 722 1.15 9.06 31.70
C LEU A 722 0.89 10.31 30.85
N VAL A 723 1.74 11.34 30.95
CA VAL A 723 1.54 12.64 30.28
C VAL A 723 1.38 12.48 28.77
N ASP A 724 2.17 11.62 28.14
CA ASP A 724 2.15 11.40 26.69
C ASP A 724 0.85 10.70 26.22
N TYR A 725 0.20 9.96 27.12
CA TYR A 725 -1.03 9.21 26.84
C TYR A 725 -2.31 10.03 27.03
N ILE A 726 -2.21 11.26 27.55
CA ILE A 726 -3.39 12.12 27.82
C ILE A 726 -4.12 12.48 26.52
N ASP A 727 -5.37 12.06 26.39
CA ASP A 727 -6.27 12.62 25.39
C ASP A 727 -6.83 13.97 25.83
N TRP A 728 -6.31 15.03 25.20
CA TRP A 728 -6.67 16.41 25.47
C TRP A 728 -8.02 16.83 24.89
N LYS A 729 -8.63 16.03 24.00
CA LYS A 729 -9.94 16.40 23.42
C LYS A 729 -11.03 16.51 24.49
N PRO A 730 -11.29 15.51 25.35
CA PRO A 730 -12.29 15.66 26.41
C PRO A 730 -11.90 16.71 27.45
N PHE A 731 -10.62 17.01 27.63
CA PHE A 731 -10.17 18.14 28.46
C PHE A 731 -10.74 19.47 27.93
N PHE A 732 -10.64 19.74 26.63
CA PHE A 732 -11.25 20.95 26.04
C PHE A 732 -12.78 20.93 26.07
N ASP A 733 -13.41 19.76 26.03
CA ASP A 733 -14.87 19.64 26.19
C ASP A 733 -15.34 20.08 27.59
N VAL A 734 -14.57 19.81 28.65
CA VAL A 734 -14.83 20.32 30.02
C VAL A 734 -14.83 21.85 30.04
N TRP A 735 -13.90 22.47 29.32
CA TRP A 735 -13.81 23.93 29.17
C TRP A 735 -14.75 24.51 28.10
N GLN A 736 -15.62 23.69 27.49
CA GLN A 736 -16.53 24.06 26.40
C GLN A 736 -15.84 24.69 25.18
N LEU A 737 -14.55 24.41 24.98
CA LEU A 737 -13.75 24.92 23.87
C LEU A 737 -13.88 24.00 22.66
N ARG A 738 -14.75 24.37 21.72
CA ARG A 738 -15.04 23.58 20.50
C ARG A 738 -14.62 24.32 19.24
N GLY A 739 -13.62 23.81 18.52
CA GLY A 739 -13.18 24.36 17.23
C GLY A 739 -14.21 24.15 16.10
N LYS A 740 -14.09 24.92 15.01
CA LYS A 740 -14.86 24.73 13.76
C LYS A 740 -14.09 23.83 12.79
N TYR A 741 -14.80 23.08 11.95
CA TYR A 741 -14.17 22.25 10.92
C TYR A 741 -13.37 23.13 9.94
N PRO A 742 -12.13 22.79 9.57
CA PRO A 742 -11.40 21.53 9.82
C PRO A 742 -10.59 21.44 11.13
N ASN A 743 -10.65 22.44 12.00
CA ASN A 743 -9.80 22.61 13.20
C ASN A 743 -10.46 22.12 14.51
N ARG A 744 -11.34 21.11 14.47
CA ARG A 744 -12.12 20.69 15.66
C ARG A 744 -11.34 19.91 16.73
N GLY A 745 -10.24 19.26 16.37
CA GLY A 745 -9.51 18.34 17.25
C GLY A 745 -8.15 18.88 17.67
N PHE A 746 -7.62 18.43 18.81
CA PHE A 746 -6.23 18.69 19.21
C PHE A 746 -5.25 18.00 18.22
N PRO A 747 -4.12 18.62 17.84
CA PRO A 747 -3.68 19.97 18.20
C PRO A 747 -4.24 21.08 17.29
N LYS A 748 -5.03 20.73 16.25
CA LYS A 748 -5.57 21.68 15.26
C LYS A 748 -6.50 22.74 15.87
N ILE A 749 -7.07 22.50 17.05
CA ILE A 749 -7.89 23.48 17.79
C ILE A 749 -7.15 24.80 18.04
N PHE A 750 -5.82 24.78 18.18
CA PHE A 750 -5.01 25.99 18.33
C PHE A 750 -5.02 26.88 17.09
N ASN A 751 -5.28 26.30 15.91
CA ASN A 751 -5.37 27.01 14.64
C ASN A 751 -6.79 27.52 14.37
N ASP A 752 -7.74 27.34 15.29
CA ASP A 752 -9.08 27.89 15.16
C ASP A 752 -9.09 29.41 15.41
N LYS A 753 -9.66 30.17 14.47
CA LYS A 753 -9.69 31.65 14.53
C LYS A 753 -10.51 32.21 15.70
N THR A 754 -11.43 31.42 16.26
CA THR A 754 -12.38 31.87 17.29
C THR A 754 -12.02 31.40 18.69
N VAL A 755 -11.55 30.16 18.83
CA VAL A 755 -11.25 29.56 20.15
C VAL A 755 -9.78 29.18 20.34
N GLY A 756 -8.94 29.24 19.30
CA GLY A 756 -7.58 28.72 19.33
C GLY A 756 -6.64 29.44 20.29
N GLY A 757 -6.80 30.76 20.45
CA GLY A 757 -6.02 31.55 21.42
C GLY A 757 -6.29 31.15 22.87
N GLU A 758 -7.57 31.06 23.25
CA GLU A 758 -7.98 30.64 24.60
C GLU A 758 -7.68 29.17 24.85
N ALA A 759 -7.86 28.29 23.84
CA ALA A 759 -7.49 26.88 23.94
C ALA A 759 -6.00 26.70 24.20
N LYS A 760 -5.14 27.49 23.56
CA LYS A 760 -3.70 27.45 23.82
C LYS A 760 -3.36 27.93 25.23
N LYS A 761 -4.01 29.00 25.70
CA LYS A 761 -3.78 29.54 27.05
C LYS A 761 -4.17 28.54 28.15
N VAL A 762 -5.37 27.96 28.07
CA VAL A 762 -5.85 26.95 29.03
C VAL A 762 -4.98 25.68 28.98
N TYR A 763 -4.49 25.31 27.80
CA TYR A 763 -3.56 24.19 27.64
C TYR A 763 -2.20 24.45 28.30
N ASP A 764 -1.62 25.63 28.08
CA ASP A 764 -0.35 26.03 28.68
C ASP A 764 -0.46 26.08 30.22
N ASP A 765 -1.58 26.62 30.75
CA ASP A 765 -1.89 26.61 32.19
C ASP A 765 -2.00 25.18 32.74
N ALA A 766 -2.69 24.30 32.03
CA ALA A 766 -2.85 22.89 32.40
C ALA A 766 -1.51 22.16 32.42
N GLN A 767 -0.63 22.40 31.43
CA GLN A 767 0.72 21.83 31.41
C GLN A 767 1.58 22.33 32.58
N ASN A 768 1.53 23.63 32.89
CA ASN A 768 2.27 24.22 34.01
C ASN A 768 1.81 23.64 35.35
N MET A 769 0.48 23.53 35.55
CA MET A 769 -0.09 22.92 36.75
C MET A 769 0.28 21.44 36.83
N LEU A 770 0.16 20.68 35.74
CA LEU A 770 0.52 19.26 35.67
C LEU A 770 1.99 19.04 36.04
N ASN A 771 2.91 19.82 35.47
CA ASN A 771 4.34 19.77 35.79
C ASN A 771 4.60 20.07 37.28
N THR A 772 3.86 21.02 37.85
CA THR A 772 3.96 21.37 39.28
C THR A 772 3.44 20.22 40.16
N LEU A 773 2.31 19.62 39.79
CA LEU A 773 1.72 18.49 40.53
C LEU A 773 2.62 17.25 40.51
N ILE A 774 3.25 16.95 39.37
CA ILE A 774 4.19 15.84 39.21
C ILE A 774 5.49 16.11 39.98
N SER A 775 6.12 17.28 39.79
CA SER A 775 7.39 17.62 40.44
C SER A 775 7.29 17.69 41.97
N GLN A 776 6.16 18.16 42.49
CA GLN A 776 5.90 18.23 43.94
C GLN A 776 5.29 16.93 44.50
N LYS A 777 5.06 15.90 43.66
CA LYS A 777 4.40 14.62 44.03
C LYS A 777 3.10 14.81 44.81
N LYS A 778 2.28 15.78 44.39
CA LYS A 778 1.01 16.11 45.05
C LYS A 778 -0.13 15.14 44.68
N LEU A 779 0.03 14.42 43.58
CA LEU A 779 -0.88 13.38 43.12
C LEU A 779 -0.18 12.02 43.12
N GLN A 780 -0.94 10.96 43.33
CA GLN A 780 -0.43 9.59 43.31
C GLN A 780 -1.32 8.69 42.45
N ALA A 781 -0.74 8.04 41.44
CA ALA A 781 -1.44 7.06 40.60
C ALA A 781 -1.27 5.66 41.16
N ARG A 782 -2.39 4.97 41.39
CA ARG A 782 -2.43 3.57 41.84
C ARG A 782 -3.29 2.73 40.93
N GLY A 783 -2.93 1.46 40.77
CA GLY A 783 -3.72 0.55 39.96
C GLY A 783 -3.43 -0.91 40.21
N VAL A 784 -4.29 -1.77 39.69
CA VAL A 784 -4.15 -3.22 39.74
C VAL A 784 -4.53 -3.80 38.39
N VAL A 785 -3.80 -4.84 37.98
CA VAL A 785 -4.10 -5.66 36.81
C VAL A 785 -4.07 -7.12 37.21
N GLY A 786 -4.92 -7.95 36.62
CA GLY A 786 -4.85 -9.40 36.84
C GLY A 786 -5.40 -10.22 35.69
N PHE A 787 -5.01 -11.50 35.67
CA PHE A 787 -5.40 -12.46 34.63
C PHE A 787 -5.82 -13.80 35.25
N TRP A 788 -6.91 -14.38 34.73
CA TRP A 788 -7.40 -15.69 35.17
C TRP A 788 -7.76 -16.56 33.95
N PRO A 789 -7.58 -17.89 34.05
CA PRO A 789 -8.15 -18.83 33.09
C PRO A 789 -9.67 -18.64 33.01
N ALA A 790 -10.19 -18.53 31.79
CA ALA A 790 -11.59 -18.24 31.52
C ALA A 790 -12.17 -19.21 30.48
N GLN A 791 -13.47 -19.50 30.60
CA GLN A 791 -14.26 -20.22 29.59
C GLN A 791 -15.64 -19.59 29.46
N SER A 792 -16.19 -19.59 28.26
CA SER A 792 -17.58 -19.19 28.06
C SER A 792 -18.55 -20.37 28.24
N ILE A 793 -19.66 -20.09 28.92
CA ILE A 793 -20.82 -20.98 29.02
C ILE A 793 -22.03 -20.12 28.65
N GLN A 794 -22.59 -20.37 27.46
CA GLN A 794 -23.64 -19.52 26.88
C GLN A 794 -23.21 -18.04 26.87
N ASP A 795 -23.93 -17.18 27.58
CA ASP A 795 -23.69 -15.74 27.62
C ASP A 795 -22.74 -15.33 28.78
N ASP A 796 -22.27 -16.28 29.57
CA ASP A 796 -21.44 -16.02 30.76
C ASP A 796 -19.96 -16.38 30.55
N ILE A 797 -19.10 -15.73 31.32
CA ILE A 797 -17.66 -16.01 31.38
C ILE A 797 -17.32 -16.52 32.77
N HIS A 798 -16.93 -17.79 32.84
CA HIS A 798 -16.54 -18.47 34.07
C HIS A 798 -15.03 -18.40 34.25
N LEU A 799 -14.59 -17.97 35.43
CA LEU A 799 -13.17 -17.89 35.78
C LEU A 799 -12.78 -19.01 36.72
N TYR A 800 -11.54 -19.49 36.59
CA TYR A 800 -11.02 -20.63 37.35
C TYR A 800 -9.70 -20.31 38.05
N ALA A 801 -9.40 -21.06 39.11
CA ALA A 801 -8.10 -20.99 39.77
C ALA A 801 -6.97 -21.53 38.89
N GLU A 802 -5.74 -21.10 39.13
CA GLU A 802 -4.58 -21.58 38.39
C GLU A 802 -4.40 -23.11 38.57
N GLY A 803 -4.24 -23.83 37.46
CA GLY A 803 -4.08 -25.28 37.47
C GLY A 803 -5.37 -26.10 37.56
N ALA A 804 -6.52 -25.47 37.77
CA ALA A 804 -7.82 -26.13 37.74
C ALA A 804 -8.15 -26.62 36.31
N VAL A 805 -8.84 -27.76 36.21
CA VAL A 805 -9.40 -28.27 34.95
C VAL A 805 -10.83 -27.71 34.85
N PRO A 806 -11.14 -26.80 33.91
CA PRO A 806 -12.43 -26.12 33.85
C PRO A 806 -13.65 -27.05 33.80
N GLN A 807 -13.51 -28.25 33.22
CA GLN A 807 -14.57 -29.25 33.12
C GLN A 807 -14.85 -29.99 34.44
N ALA A 808 -14.00 -29.85 35.46
CA ALA A 808 -14.05 -30.60 36.71
C ALA A 808 -13.90 -29.72 37.97
N ALA A 809 -13.91 -28.39 37.82
CA ALA A 809 -13.74 -27.42 38.91
C ALA A 809 -14.89 -26.41 38.91
N GLU A 810 -15.27 -25.93 40.10
CA GLU A 810 -16.21 -24.83 40.23
C GLU A 810 -15.54 -23.49 39.88
N PRO A 811 -16.26 -22.55 39.23
CA PRO A 811 -15.72 -21.23 38.92
C PRO A 811 -15.51 -20.42 40.20
N ILE A 812 -14.40 -19.67 40.26
CA ILE A 812 -14.08 -18.75 41.37
C ILE A 812 -14.84 -17.42 41.26
N ALA A 813 -15.24 -17.05 40.05
CA ALA A 813 -16.04 -15.88 39.73
C ALA A 813 -16.72 -16.07 38.37
N THR A 814 -17.87 -15.44 38.20
CA THR A 814 -18.62 -15.43 36.94
C THR A 814 -18.94 -14.00 36.55
N PHE A 815 -18.62 -13.65 35.30
CA PHE A 815 -19.05 -12.41 34.67
C PHE A 815 -20.23 -12.72 33.77
N TYR A 816 -21.32 -11.99 33.97
CA TYR A 816 -22.58 -12.26 33.29
C TYR A 816 -22.74 -11.36 32.07
N GLY A 817 -22.86 -11.95 30.89
CA GLY A 817 -23.03 -11.21 29.64
C GLY A 817 -24.49 -10.96 29.30
N LEU A 818 -24.71 -9.85 28.59
CA LEU A 818 -25.96 -9.52 27.89
C LEU A 818 -25.73 -9.65 26.39
N ARG A 819 -26.75 -10.12 25.66
CA ARG A 819 -26.66 -10.39 24.21
C ARG A 819 -27.54 -9.41 23.45
N GLN A 820 -27.04 -8.92 22.32
CA GLN A 820 -27.84 -8.07 21.42
C GLN A 820 -29.14 -8.76 21.01
N GLN A 821 -30.26 -8.04 21.04
CA GLN A 821 -31.58 -8.55 20.63
C GLN A 821 -32.28 -7.66 19.60
N ALA A 822 -31.72 -6.50 19.26
CA ALA A 822 -32.29 -5.64 18.23
C ALA A 822 -32.23 -6.33 16.86
N GLU A 823 -33.38 -6.50 16.20
CA GLU A 823 -33.45 -7.10 14.86
C GLU A 823 -32.47 -6.40 13.91
N LYS A 824 -31.58 -7.21 13.33
CA LYS A 824 -30.69 -6.75 12.27
C LYS A 824 -31.41 -6.89 10.94
N ASP A 825 -31.02 -6.06 9.97
CA ASP A 825 -31.54 -6.16 8.62
C ASP A 825 -31.33 -7.58 8.08
N SER A 826 -32.31 -8.10 7.33
CA SER A 826 -32.31 -9.44 6.75
C SER A 826 -31.11 -9.72 5.82
N ALA A 827 -30.46 -8.68 5.31
CA ALA A 827 -29.22 -8.76 4.53
C ALA A 827 -27.93 -8.79 5.41
N SER A 828 -28.03 -8.53 6.72
CA SER A 828 -26.89 -8.50 7.63
C SER A 828 -26.51 -9.91 8.07
N THR A 829 -25.30 -10.34 7.70
CA THR A 829 -24.71 -11.61 8.16
C THR A 829 -24.02 -11.50 9.53
N GLU A 830 -24.17 -10.37 10.23
CA GLU A 830 -23.47 -10.14 11.50
C GLU A 830 -24.15 -10.85 12.68
N PRO A 831 -23.41 -11.63 13.50
CA PRO A 831 -23.99 -12.32 14.66
C PRO A 831 -24.44 -11.33 15.74
N TYR A 832 -25.42 -11.74 16.54
CA TYR A 832 -25.83 -11.02 17.75
C TYR A 832 -24.74 -11.15 18.80
N TYR A 833 -23.99 -10.08 19.04
CA TYR A 833 -22.80 -10.15 19.87
C TYR A 833 -23.13 -10.24 21.37
N CYS A 834 -22.35 -11.05 22.08
CA CYS A 834 -22.19 -11.06 23.52
C CYS A 834 -20.68 -11.07 23.86
N LEU A 835 -20.29 -10.51 25.01
CA LEU A 835 -18.87 -10.48 25.40
C LEU A 835 -18.29 -11.88 25.61
N SER A 836 -19.12 -12.85 26.03
CA SER A 836 -18.71 -14.25 26.19
C SER A 836 -18.29 -14.91 24.89
N ASP A 837 -18.80 -14.43 23.74
CA ASP A 837 -18.46 -14.99 22.41
C ASP A 837 -16.97 -14.81 22.08
N PHE A 838 -16.29 -13.87 22.74
CA PHE A 838 -14.86 -13.62 22.57
C PHE A 838 -13.97 -14.48 23.46
N ILE A 839 -14.55 -15.31 24.33
CA ILE A 839 -13.84 -16.28 25.18
C ILE A 839 -14.14 -17.70 24.69
N ALA A 840 -13.13 -18.56 24.66
CA ALA A 840 -13.30 -19.95 24.23
C ALA A 840 -14.40 -20.69 25.03
N PRO A 841 -15.35 -21.38 24.36
CA PRO A 841 -16.39 -22.15 25.04
C PRO A 841 -15.85 -23.34 25.82
N LEU A 842 -16.48 -23.66 26.96
CA LEU A 842 -16.05 -24.76 27.84
C LEU A 842 -15.93 -26.13 27.11
N HIS A 843 -16.82 -26.38 26.15
CA HIS A 843 -16.84 -27.61 25.36
C HIS A 843 -15.74 -27.68 24.29
N SER A 844 -15.11 -26.55 23.94
CA SER A 844 -14.05 -26.49 22.92
C SER A 844 -12.74 -27.13 23.40
N GLY A 845 -12.54 -27.23 24.71
CA GLY A 845 -11.29 -27.72 25.32
C GLY A 845 -10.09 -26.78 25.14
N ILE A 846 -10.27 -25.61 24.52
CA ILE A 846 -9.22 -24.59 24.35
C ILE A 846 -9.13 -23.77 25.63
N ARG A 847 -7.91 -23.62 26.18
CA ARG A 847 -7.68 -22.75 27.34
C ARG A 847 -7.59 -21.29 26.90
N ASP A 848 -8.48 -20.48 27.43
CA ASP A 848 -8.52 -19.03 27.21
C ASP A 848 -8.42 -18.30 28.55
N TYR A 849 -8.33 -16.97 28.50
CA TYR A 849 -8.05 -16.12 29.64
C TYR A 849 -8.86 -14.83 29.58
N LEU A 850 -9.20 -14.30 30.74
CA LEU A 850 -9.80 -12.97 30.91
C LEU A 850 -8.90 -12.15 31.82
N GLY A 851 -8.67 -10.89 31.44
CA GLY A 851 -7.98 -9.93 32.30
C GLY A 851 -8.95 -8.92 32.91
N LEU A 852 -8.51 -8.24 33.96
CA LEU A 852 -9.20 -7.05 34.48
C LEU A 852 -8.20 -6.02 34.99
N PHE A 853 -8.64 -4.77 35.09
CA PHE A 853 -7.88 -3.71 35.72
C PHE A 853 -8.76 -2.70 36.47
N ALA A 854 -8.15 -2.00 37.41
CA ALA A 854 -8.67 -0.76 37.99
C ALA A 854 -7.51 0.18 38.29
N VAL A 855 -7.64 1.45 37.89
CA VAL A 855 -6.63 2.51 38.06
C VAL A 855 -7.29 3.77 38.60
N ALA A 856 -6.59 4.56 39.41
CA ALA A 856 -7.08 5.82 39.93
C ALA A 856 -5.95 6.81 40.25
N CYS A 857 -6.30 8.10 40.25
CA CYS A 857 -5.44 9.18 40.70
C CYS A 857 -5.91 9.72 42.06
N PHE A 858 -5.10 9.55 43.10
CA PHE A 858 -5.35 10.03 44.46
C PHE A 858 -4.74 11.42 44.68
N GLY A 859 -5.31 12.19 45.61
CA GLY A 859 -4.88 13.57 45.94
C GLY A 859 -5.69 14.67 45.24
N VAL A 860 -6.53 14.32 44.25
CA VAL A 860 -7.31 15.29 43.45
C VAL A 860 -8.39 15.98 44.29
N GLU A 861 -9.11 15.22 45.11
CA GLU A 861 -10.20 15.74 45.94
C GLU A 861 -9.69 16.66 47.05
N GLU A 862 -8.57 16.31 47.69
CA GLU A 862 -7.95 17.13 48.73
C GLU A 862 -7.42 18.46 48.17
N LEU A 863 -6.77 18.44 47.00
CA LEU A 863 -6.27 19.64 46.34
C LEU A 863 -7.38 20.52 45.81
N SER A 864 -8.41 19.92 45.21
CA SER A 864 -9.57 20.66 44.75
C SER A 864 -10.25 21.40 45.90
N LYS A 865 -10.45 20.72 47.04
CA LYS A 865 -11.06 21.35 48.21
C LYS A 865 -10.19 22.47 48.77
N ALA A 866 -8.87 22.30 48.79
CA ALA A 866 -7.96 23.37 49.19
C ALA A 866 -8.07 24.60 48.28
N TYR A 867 -8.18 24.41 46.96
CA TYR A 867 -8.40 25.52 46.02
C TYR A 867 -9.77 26.17 46.19
N GLU A 868 -10.83 25.40 46.46
CA GLU A 868 -12.17 25.93 46.77
C GLU A 868 -12.18 26.75 48.07
N ASP A 869 -11.50 26.27 49.12
CA ASP A 869 -11.37 26.97 50.41
C ASP A 869 -10.57 28.29 50.26
N ASP A 870 -9.61 28.34 49.32
CA ASP A 870 -8.84 29.54 48.96
C ASP A 870 -9.59 30.48 47.98
N GLY A 871 -10.78 30.09 47.51
CA GLY A 871 -11.58 30.85 46.54
C GLY A 871 -11.06 30.81 45.10
N ASP A 872 -10.22 29.83 44.76
CA ASP A 872 -9.66 29.59 43.42
C ASP A 872 -10.43 28.47 42.68
N ASP A 873 -11.63 28.82 42.20
CA ASP A 873 -12.50 27.91 41.45
C ASP A 873 -11.83 27.41 40.15
N TYR A 874 -10.97 28.23 39.53
CA TYR A 874 -10.28 27.87 38.29
C TYR A 874 -9.31 26.71 38.52
N SER A 875 -8.46 26.81 39.54
CA SER A 875 -7.51 25.74 39.89
C SER A 875 -8.22 24.49 40.41
N SER A 876 -9.35 24.63 41.11
CA SER A 876 -10.18 23.48 41.52
C SER A 876 -10.72 22.69 40.32
N ILE A 877 -11.28 23.37 39.32
CA ILE A 877 -11.78 22.71 38.11
C ILE A 877 -10.61 22.11 37.31
N MET A 878 -9.49 22.82 37.22
CA MET A 878 -8.30 22.38 36.50
C MET A 878 -7.72 21.09 37.09
N VAL A 879 -7.57 20.99 38.42
CA VAL A 879 -7.01 19.78 39.06
C VAL A 879 -7.93 18.57 38.91
N LYS A 880 -9.26 18.75 38.96
CA LYS A 880 -10.24 17.68 38.67
C LYS A 880 -10.10 17.20 37.22
N ALA A 881 -10.08 18.13 36.27
CA ALA A 881 -9.95 17.80 34.86
C ALA A 881 -8.62 17.07 34.55
N LEU A 882 -7.51 17.50 35.14
CA LEU A 882 -6.21 16.84 35.03
C LEU A 882 -6.20 15.45 35.70
N GLY A 883 -6.84 15.31 36.86
CA GLY A 883 -7.01 14.02 37.54
C GLY A 883 -7.70 12.98 36.65
N ASP A 884 -8.82 13.35 36.01
CA ASP A 884 -9.54 12.48 35.09
C ASP A 884 -8.71 12.12 33.85
N ARG A 885 -7.96 13.09 33.33
CA ARG A 885 -7.06 12.86 32.19
C ARG A 885 -5.94 11.88 32.54
N LEU A 886 -5.37 11.99 33.75
CA LEU A 886 -4.35 11.08 34.25
C LEU A 886 -4.88 9.66 34.48
N ALA A 887 -6.10 9.53 35.00
CA ALA A 887 -6.73 8.23 35.21
C ALA A 887 -7.01 7.51 33.87
N GLU A 888 -7.52 8.23 32.87
CA GLU A 888 -7.73 7.69 31.51
C GLU A 888 -6.41 7.36 30.80
N ALA A 889 -5.39 8.23 30.96
CA ALA A 889 -4.06 7.97 30.43
C ALA A 889 -3.44 6.71 31.05
N PHE A 890 -3.64 6.48 32.35
CA PHE A 890 -3.20 5.25 33.01
C PHE A 890 -3.92 4.02 32.47
N ALA A 891 -5.23 4.09 32.23
CA ALA A 891 -5.96 2.98 31.64
C ALA A 891 -5.43 2.61 30.25
N GLU A 892 -5.07 3.61 29.43
CA GLU A 892 -4.58 3.40 28.06
C GLU A 892 -3.14 2.85 28.03
N GLU A 893 -2.24 3.44 28.83
CA GLU A 893 -0.85 2.99 28.96
C GLU A 893 -0.78 1.57 29.56
N LEU A 894 -1.58 1.30 30.60
CA LEU A 894 -1.65 -0.03 31.19
C LEU A 894 -2.19 -1.05 30.18
N HIS A 895 -3.19 -0.68 29.37
CA HIS A 895 -3.68 -1.56 28.32
C HIS A 895 -2.61 -1.87 27.28
N GLU A 896 -1.83 -0.88 26.85
CA GLU A 896 -0.68 -1.12 25.96
C GLU A 896 0.33 -2.10 26.57
N ARG A 897 0.69 -1.91 27.84
CA ARG A 897 1.58 -2.82 28.57
C ARG A 897 0.98 -4.22 28.70
N VAL A 898 -0.32 -4.35 28.87
CA VAL A 898 -1.00 -5.66 28.85
C VAL A 898 -0.82 -6.35 27.51
N ARG A 899 -1.00 -5.64 26.39
CA ARG A 899 -0.87 -6.24 25.05
C ARG A 899 0.56 -6.63 24.71
N ARG A 900 1.53 -5.80 25.11
CA ARG A 900 2.94 -5.96 24.75
C ARG A 900 3.72 -6.85 25.72
N GLU A 901 3.51 -6.66 27.02
CA GLU A 901 4.37 -7.20 28.08
C GLU A 901 3.64 -8.18 28.99
N LEU A 902 2.49 -7.81 29.57
CA LEU A 902 1.89 -8.57 30.68
C LEU A 902 1.08 -9.77 30.19
N TRP A 903 0.25 -9.60 29.16
CA TRP A 903 -0.42 -10.70 28.46
C TRP A 903 0.35 -11.07 27.17
N ALA A 904 1.05 -10.11 26.57
CA ALA A 904 2.00 -10.32 25.46
C ALA A 904 1.40 -10.99 24.20
N TYR A 905 0.08 -10.89 23.99
CA TYR A 905 -0.55 -11.41 22.78
C TYR A 905 -0.23 -10.58 21.52
N CYS A 906 0.29 -9.36 21.70
CA CYS A 906 0.82 -8.51 20.63
C CYS A 906 2.20 -7.92 21.00
N GLY A 907 3.17 -8.78 21.36
CA GLY A 907 4.51 -8.34 21.78
C GLY A 907 5.33 -7.54 20.75
N SER A 908 4.96 -7.56 19.47
CA SER A 908 5.59 -6.77 18.40
C SER A 908 4.83 -5.48 18.05
N GLU A 909 3.81 -5.11 18.83
CA GLU A 909 3.02 -3.89 18.60
C GLU A 909 3.86 -2.63 18.87
N GLN A 910 3.87 -1.72 17.90
CA GLN A 910 4.44 -0.37 18.02
C GLN A 910 3.45 0.62 17.42
N LEU A 911 2.39 0.92 18.17
CA LEU A 911 1.40 1.93 17.82
C LEU A 911 1.80 3.26 18.43
N ASP A 912 1.60 4.35 17.69
CA ASP A 912 1.70 5.68 18.27
C ASP A 912 0.45 5.98 19.13
N VAL A 913 0.53 6.99 19.99
CA VAL A 913 -0.59 7.39 20.85
C VAL A 913 -1.82 7.82 20.03
N ALA A 914 -1.64 8.29 18.79
CA ALA A 914 -2.74 8.70 17.93
C ALA A 914 -3.52 7.50 17.34
N ASP A 915 -2.84 6.39 17.07
CA ASP A 915 -3.40 5.13 16.61
C ASP A 915 -4.01 4.34 17.78
N LEU A 916 -3.45 4.45 19.00
CA LEU A 916 -4.10 4.00 20.23
C LEU A 916 -5.47 4.67 20.41
N ARG A 917 -5.53 6.00 20.27
CA ARG A 917 -6.80 6.77 20.33
C ARG A 917 -7.80 6.43 19.22
N ARG A 918 -7.34 5.86 18.10
CA ARG A 918 -8.19 5.38 17.01
C ARG A 918 -8.60 3.92 17.15
N LEU A 919 -8.33 3.29 18.30
CA LEU A 919 -8.64 1.89 18.58
C LEU A 919 -8.04 0.92 17.54
N ARG A 920 -6.85 1.25 17.00
CA ARG A 920 -6.17 0.42 15.99
C ARG A 920 -5.31 -0.69 16.59
N TYR A 921 -5.46 -0.93 17.89
CA TYR A 921 -4.85 -2.06 18.59
C TYR A 921 -5.76 -3.30 18.58
N LYS A 922 -5.15 -4.46 18.81
CA LYS A 922 -5.87 -5.74 18.90
C LYS A 922 -6.38 -5.98 20.32
N GLY A 923 -7.54 -6.60 20.46
CA GLY A 923 -8.19 -6.78 21.76
C GLY A 923 -8.98 -5.55 22.21
N ILE A 924 -9.85 -5.74 23.19
CA ILE A 924 -10.71 -4.67 23.75
C ILE A 924 -10.62 -4.63 25.27
N ARG A 925 -10.98 -3.46 25.82
CA ARG A 925 -11.10 -3.25 27.27
C ARG A 925 -12.48 -2.73 27.71
N PRO A 926 -13.57 -3.52 27.55
CA PRO A 926 -14.91 -3.10 27.94
C PRO A 926 -15.01 -2.90 29.45
N ALA A 927 -15.76 -1.90 29.86
CA ALA A 927 -15.94 -1.52 31.26
C ALA A 927 -17.41 -1.65 31.68
N PRO A 928 -17.71 -2.16 32.90
CA PRO A 928 -19.07 -2.13 33.42
C PRO A 928 -19.65 -0.71 33.48
N GLY A 929 -20.81 -0.52 32.86
CA GLY A 929 -21.48 0.75 32.60
C GLY A 929 -21.34 1.27 31.16
N TYR A 930 -20.48 0.68 30.33
CA TYR A 930 -20.36 1.03 28.92
C TYR A 930 -21.46 0.33 28.10
N PRO A 931 -21.78 0.80 26.88
CA PRO A 931 -22.80 0.16 26.04
C PRO A 931 -22.56 -1.34 25.75
N SER A 932 -21.30 -1.80 25.80
CA SER A 932 -20.91 -3.21 25.63
C SER A 932 -21.13 -4.07 26.87
N GLN A 933 -21.15 -3.45 28.06
CA GLN A 933 -21.47 -4.11 29.33
C GLN A 933 -22.20 -3.10 30.24
N PRO A 934 -23.49 -2.85 30.01
CA PRO A 934 -24.23 -1.76 30.66
C PRO A 934 -24.51 -2.00 32.14
N ASP A 935 -24.40 -3.25 32.61
CA ASP A 935 -24.62 -3.59 34.01
C ASP A 935 -23.44 -3.15 34.90
N HIS A 936 -23.70 -2.17 35.77
CA HIS A 936 -22.72 -1.67 36.73
C HIS A 936 -22.39 -2.68 37.85
N THR A 937 -23.28 -3.63 38.15
CA THR A 937 -23.10 -4.58 39.26
C THR A 937 -21.92 -5.53 39.06
N GLU A 938 -21.46 -5.71 37.81
CA GLU A 938 -20.26 -6.49 37.49
C GLU A 938 -18.98 -5.94 38.12
N LYS A 939 -18.96 -4.65 38.50
CA LYS A 939 -17.86 -4.08 39.28
C LYS A 939 -17.71 -4.78 40.63
N LEU A 940 -18.80 -5.24 41.26
CA LEU A 940 -18.71 -5.98 42.52
C LEU A 940 -17.91 -7.27 42.36
N THR A 941 -18.10 -7.97 41.23
CA THR A 941 -17.32 -9.17 40.89
C THR A 941 -15.85 -8.83 40.71
N MET A 942 -15.53 -7.74 39.99
CA MET A 942 -14.15 -7.27 39.82
C MET A 942 -13.48 -6.93 41.16
N TRP A 943 -14.19 -6.21 42.04
CA TRP A 943 -13.67 -5.78 43.34
C TRP A 943 -13.38 -6.95 44.27
N ARG A 944 -14.24 -7.97 44.28
CA ARG A 944 -14.03 -9.19 45.06
C ARG A 944 -12.90 -10.05 44.49
N LEU A 945 -12.83 -10.20 43.16
CA LEU A 945 -11.89 -11.10 42.50
C LEU A 945 -10.43 -10.62 42.62
N ALA A 946 -10.19 -9.32 42.46
CA ALA A 946 -8.86 -8.74 42.48
C ALA A 946 -8.52 -7.99 43.78
N ASP A 947 -9.40 -8.08 44.79
CA ASP A 947 -9.29 -7.39 46.08
C ASP A 947 -8.90 -5.90 45.92
N ILE A 948 -9.63 -5.21 45.02
CA ILE A 948 -9.25 -3.89 44.50
C ILE A 948 -9.21 -2.85 45.62
N GLU A 949 -10.21 -2.86 46.51
CA GLU A 949 -10.31 -1.87 47.59
C GLU A 949 -9.17 -2.00 48.60
N GLN A 950 -8.82 -3.22 49.03
CA GLN A 950 -7.70 -3.41 49.95
C GLN A 950 -6.35 -3.14 49.29
N SER A 951 -6.19 -3.52 48.02
CA SER A 951 -4.92 -3.42 47.30
C SER A 951 -4.59 -2.02 46.82
N THR A 952 -5.59 -1.25 46.39
CA THR A 952 -5.38 0.08 45.75
C THR A 952 -5.98 1.24 46.53
N GLY A 953 -6.97 0.98 47.38
CA GLY A 953 -7.76 2.01 48.07
C GLY A 953 -8.92 2.57 47.24
N ILE A 954 -9.16 2.08 46.02
CA ILE A 954 -10.29 2.50 45.17
C ILE A 954 -11.57 1.84 45.69
N ARG A 955 -12.54 2.65 46.13
CA ARG A 955 -13.80 2.19 46.73
C ARG A 955 -14.96 2.27 45.76
N LEU A 956 -16.00 1.48 45.99
CA LEU A 956 -17.29 1.62 45.32
C LEU A 956 -18.31 2.30 46.24
N THR A 957 -19.06 3.25 45.70
CA THR A 957 -20.21 3.86 46.39
C THR A 957 -21.43 2.94 46.36
N GLU A 958 -22.50 3.32 47.07
CA GLU A 958 -23.79 2.62 47.02
C GLU A 958 -24.39 2.56 45.61
N SER A 959 -24.06 3.52 44.74
CA SER A 959 -24.46 3.55 43.32
C SER A 959 -23.45 2.89 42.38
N LEU A 960 -22.41 2.22 42.90
CA LEU A 960 -21.33 1.59 42.14
C LEU A 960 -20.51 2.57 41.29
N ALA A 961 -20.48 3.84 41.69
CA ALA A 961 -19.48 4.79 41.25
C ALA A 961 -18.15 4.51 41.99
N MET A 962 -17.03 4.90 41.38
CA MET A 962 -15.71 4.69 41.96
C MET A 962 -15.26 5.93 42.72
N ALA A 963 -14.57 5.72 43.85
CA ALA A 963 -13.94 6.77 44.65
C ALA A 963 -12.44 6.45 44.80
N PRO A 964 -11.52 7.37 44.44
CA PRO A 964 -11.77 8.75 43.99
C PRO A 964 -12.45 8.82 42.61
N ALA A 965 -13.07 9.95 42.30
CA ALA A 965 -13.83 10.13 41.04
C ALA A 965 -12.96 9.91 39.78
N SER A 966 -11.69 10.31 39.86
CA SER A 966 -10.69 10.08 38.80
C SER A 966 -10.19 8.64 38.82
N ALA A 967 -11.06 7.71 38.44
CA ALA A 967 -10.79 6.27 38.39
C ALA A 967 -11.38 5.62 37.12
N VAL A 968 -10.70 4.59 36.61
CA VAL A 968 -11.12 3.80 35.44
C VAL A 968 -10.94 2.31 35.75
N SER A 969 -11.92 1.48 35.39
CA SER A 969 -11.84 0.03 35.54
C SER A 969 -12.46 -0.67 34.34
N GLY A 970 -12.00 -1.88 34.03
CA GLY A 970 -12.58 -2.70 32.96
C GLY A 970 -12.00 -4.11 32.89
N LEU A 971 -12.49 -4.88 31.91
CA LEU A 971 -12.05 -6.23 31.58
C LEU A 971 -11.15 -6.18 30.34
N TYR A 972 -10.25 -7.15 30.16
CA TYR A 972 -9.39 -7.29 28.98
C TYR A 972 -9.73 -8.57 28.22
N PHE A 973 -9.88 -8.43 26.90
CA PHE A 973 -10.10 -9.54 25.97
C PHE A 973 -8.97 -9.56 24.93
N SER A 974 -8.34 -10.73 24.74
CA SER A 974 -7.19 -10.90 23.82
C SER A 974 -7.58 -11.37 22.42
N ASN A 975 -8.83 -11.79 22.22
CA ASN A 975 -9.31 -12.34 20.97
C ASN A 975 -9.23 -11.28 19.84
N LEU A 976 -8.61 -11.64 18.71
CA LEU A 976 -8.39 -10.71 17.60
C LEU A 976 -9.69 -10.23 16.93
N LYS A 977 -10.80 -10.96 17.13
CA LYS A 977 -12.13 -10.59 16.63
C LYS A 977 -12.96 -9.80 17.64
N SER A 978 -12.44 -9.53 18.84
CA SER A 978 -13.18 -8.76 19.84
C SER A 978 -13.35 -7.32 19.38
N THR A 979 -14.58 -6.82 19.41
CA THR A 979 -14.94 -5.46 18.99
C THR A 979 -15.81 -4.78 20.04
N TYR A 980 -15.76 -3.46 20.12
CA TYR A 980 -16.74 -2.71 20.91
C TYR A 980 -18.09 -2.72 20.19
N PHE A 981 -19.12 -3.25 20.84
CA PHE A 981 -20.49 -3.23 20.37
C PHE A 981 -21.41 -2.67 21.46
N ALA A 982 -22.58 -2.15 21.09
CA ALA A 982 -23.61 -1.78 22.05
C ALA A 982 -24.64 -2.91 22.16
N VAL A 983 -24.98 -3.34 23.38
CA VAL A 983 -26.01 -4.36 23.63
C VAL A 983 -27.36 -3.95 23.02
N GLY A 984 -27.66 -2.64 23.01
CA GLY A 984 -28.90 -2.11 22.46
C GLY A 984 -30.07 -2.38 23.40
N LYS A 985 -31.28 -2.46 22.84
CA LYS A 985 -32.50 -2.73 23.61
C LYS A 985 -32.66 -4.23 23.88
N ILE A 986 -32.92 -4.61 25.13
CA ILE A 986 -33.14 -6.01 25.56
C ILE A 986 -34.61 -6.27 25.89
N SER A 987 -35.08 -7.47 25.58
CA SER A 987 -36.44 -7.92 25.86
C SER A 987 -36.57 -8.59 27.24
N LYS A 988 -37.81 -8.74 27.69
CA LYS A 988 -38.13 -9.21 29.05
C LYS A 988 -37.64 -10.64 29.33
N ASP A 989 -37.60 -11.49 28.32
CA ASP A 989 -37.07 -12.85 28.40
C ASP A 989 -35.58 -12.87 28.81
N GLN A 990 -34.75 -12.02 28.24
CA GLN A 990 -33.34 -11.92 28.61
C GLN A 990 -33.17 -11.31 30.00
N VAL A 991 -34.04 -10.39 30.40
CA VAL A 991 -34.02 -9.83 31.77
C VAL A 991 -34.38 -10.89 32.80
N GLU A 992 -35.40 -11.72 32.54
CA GLU A 992 -35.79 -12.84 33.40
C GLU A 992 -34.69 -13.91 33.48
N ASP A 993 -34.08 -14.27 32.34
CA ASP A 993 -32.93 -15.18 32.30
C ASP A 993 -31.72 -14.62 33.05
N TYR A 994 -31.40 -13.34 32.86
CA TYR A 994 -30.29 -12.67 33.54
C TYR A 994 -30.51 -12.57 35.05
N ALA A 995 -31.75 -12.30 35.48
CA ALA A 995 -32.15 -12.32 36.89
C ALA A 995 -31.96 -13.71 37.53
N LEU A 996 -32.33 -14.77 36.80
CA LEU A 996 -32.10 -16.15 37.23
C LEU A 996 -30.60 -16.49 37.32
N ARG A 997 -29.81 -16.14 36.31
CA ARG A 997 -28.36 -16.38 36.27
C ARG A 997 -27.61 -15.67 37.41
N LYS A 998 -27.98 -14.43 37.70
CA LYS A 998 -27.41 -13.64 38.81
C LYS A 998 -28.00 -13.93 40.18
N ASN A 999 -29.09 -14.69 40.24
CA ASN A 999 -29.84 -14.96 41.46
C ASN A 999 -30.30 -13.67 42.17
N ILE A 1000 -30.84 -12.72 41.40
CA ILE A 1000 -31.43 -11.46 41.89
C ILE A 1000 -32.86 -11.29 41.35
N SER A 1001 -33.63 -10.37 41.92
CA SER A 1001 -35.02 -10.15 41.48
C SER A 1001 -35.07 -9.43 40.12
N VAL A 1002 -36.09 -9.74 39.31
CA VAL A 1002 -36.33 -9.07 38.01
C VAL A 1002 -36.41 -7.54 38.18
N ALA A 1003 -37.12 -7.06 39.20
CA ALA A 1003 -37.23 -5.62 39.50
C ALA A 1003 -35.87 -4.97 39.81
N GLU A 1004 -34.94 -5.72 40.40
CA GLU A 1004 -33.58 -5.22 40.67
C GLU A 1004 -32.74 -5.16 39.38
N VAL A 1005 -32.86 -6.16 38.49
CA VAL A 1005 -32.23 -6.11 37.16
C VAL A 1005 -32.79 -4.94 36.34
N GLU A 1006 -34.11 -4.75 36.32
CA GLU A 1006 -34.78 -3.67 35.61
C GLU A 1006 -34.33 -2.29 36.12
N LYS A 1007 -34.09 -2.16 37.43
CA LYS A 1007 -33.54 -0.94 38.02
C LYS A 1007 -32.14 -0.62 37.49
N TRP A 1008 -31.25 -1.61 37.40
CA TRP A 1008 -29.88 -1.41 36.93
C TRP A 1008 -29.77 -1.28 35.40
N LEU A 1009 -30.63 -1.98 34.65
CA LEU A 1009 -30.65 -2.02 33.18
C LEU A 1009 -31.67 -1.07 32.55
N GLY A 1010 -32.35 -0.23 33.34
CA GLY A 1010 -33.41 0.68 32.90
C GLY A 1010 -33.16 1.40 31.55
N PRO A 1011 -31.97 1.98 31.30
CA PRO A 1011 -31.69 2.67 30.03
C PRO A 1011 -31.79 1.78 28.79
N ILE A 1012 -31.55 0.48 28.92
CA ILE A 1012 -31.47 -0.48 27.82
C ILE A 1012 -32.70 -1.38 27.70
N LEU A 1013 -33.72 -1.24 28.55
CA LEU A 1013 -34.95 -2.03 28.44
C LEU A 1013 -35.70 -1.65 27.15
N GLY A 1014 -36.05 -2.67 26.36
CA GLY A 1014 -36.84 -2.56 25.13
C GLY A 1014 -38.35 -2.67 25.34
N TYR A 1015 -38.79 -2.71 26.60
CA TYR A 1015 -40.17 -2.82 27.03
C TYR A 1015 -40.44 -1.86 28.20
N ASP A 1016 -41.70 -1.54 28.43
CA ASP A 1016 -42.11 -0.71 29.55
C ASP A 1016 -42.11 -1.53 30.85
N THR A 1017 -41.49 -0.99 31.90
CA THR A 1017 -41.52 -1.56 33.26
C THR A 1017 -42.81 -1.16 33.96
N ASP A 1018 -43.46 -2.11 34.65
CA ASP A 1018 -44.68 -1.87 35.44
C ASP A 1018 -44.43 -1.10 36.75
#